data_AF-A0A7L7KU74-F1
#
_entry.id   AF-A0A7L7KU74-F1
#
_cell.length_a   1.000
_cell.length_b   1.000
_cell.length_c   1.000
_cell.angle_alpha   90.00
_cell.angle_beta   90.00
_cell.angle_gamma   90.00
#
_symmetry.space_group_name_H-M   'P 1'
#
loop_
_entity.id
_entity.type
_entity.pdbx_description
1 polymer ?
#
loop_
_entity_poly.entity_id
_entity_poly.type
_entity_poly.pdbx_seq_one_letter_code
_entity_poly.pdbx_strand_id
1 'polypeptide(L)'
;MAKSSLPKVISKANKEIASIIEQDIETESKLLKDLVDQVLAANMEVKKKNNQRINETRKKLQDLDIEIDELNKSIDIVDRETVLEQLNEMIDAENKIFAARQEIRFFDNAQLSDTLAELDAIYTNLVDSISNTRAVETTYQQLLKTNNDMLFDKQVAITTAIIEQMQQLYAQKEQYAMDQITATSTIKQDIIELENQLSQILEDHHAKQDAIQANSLSIFTEVDDEILLGEKVAQQHEKTLQDIAEKKQQINDKYHEKRQQIIDGYKAYEQSVRDKLEAQNQQELLAEREEQKKKEEQLKNIRLLIIDAEKKQDFNKVQTLMKQFEKIEKSNVARVTDKTDKLLAQETKKTHEKAIKQLKTLELKYVQDMNKQELNYELEHIKFEESKILYKIKSDHQALLHDQQITKDHIHQLQSFLSTKLELTKQLYQLKTTLRIAELDIMMENEKTDHTLIDGFKTLLQELKEVERKRLLALQENVNHHEIIKIDQQYHIGKTVLDLKLHKQLTDIDQRILKTRNESLIKIEKMKEEANSEIIYQESLIKIAQKERELQLTKVHSLYENERSLAEEQVERINLGIQVNDAFVKTTLQNQILFAQQQINCAESEFDIRVENINLTKEQELAYANKKIDYYRQKYEYEKSKLRKELNDKLEDLNFKLLLFTDKKENQSIQAQINQLQDRYQAMIDEIDVQEEQDAEIKRYEIVITAAEERARQAIEEASALKEQTTAAFEALLDQTQGKFQQIEQNNHSQDTVGIMPLLNSGAISSADQRLQKAISEAEELYNDRIIEPNRIINKTKQELLDMTNDEETEAFIQQQKALKKEKIQEHSDLLEELHQIREESLEGITDEVDRAKLMQQKVLEQQTEYVINAPLYRDDKAIERDYEALKQKERSYYDKQLGELNRFISQELVEHKKVLKETNALIKAVNKPYKKYIRKASRGLNAEKRELIRKNKRVLRKALSDAEAAFDVEL
;
A
#
# COMPACT_ATOMS: atom_id res chain seq x y z
N MET A 1 31.25 -181.48 58.27
CA MET A 1 31.29 -182.86 58.83
C MET A 1 31.80 -182.75 60.26
N ALA A 2 31.30 -183.40 61.32
CA ALA A 2 30.56 -184.65 61.46
C ALA A 2 29.62 -184.62 62.70
N LYS A 3 28.66 -185.55 62.74
CA LYS A 3 27.66 -185.82 63.78
C LYS A 3 28.24 -186.66 64.96
N SER A 4 27.76 -186.44 66.18
CA SER A 4 26.98 -187.38 67.05
C SER A 4 27.02 -186.86 68.52
N SER A 5 25.89 -186.56 69.18
CA SER A 5 24.92 -187.40 69.93
C SER A 5 25.19 -187.57 71.45
N LEU A 6 24.67 -186.59 72.24
CA LEU A 6 23.82 -186.69 73.47
C LEU A 6 24.31 -187.49 74.73
N PRO A 7 23.76 -187.27 75.96
CA PRO A 7 22.61 -186.43 76.37
C PRO A 7 22.71 -185.51 77.64
N LYS A 8 21.87 -184.45 77.65
CA LYS A 8 20.92 -183.83 78.66
C LYS A 8 21.28 -183.85 80.18
N VAL A 9 21.25 -182.75 80.98
CA VAL A 9 20.12 -181.83 81.33
C VAL A 9 20.61 -180.46 81.93
N ILE A 10 20.16 -179.35 81.30
CA ILE A 10 19.69 -177.98 81.70
C ILE A 10 20.21 -177.20 82.95
N SER A 11 20.49 -175.89 82.76
CA SER A 11 20.21 -174.79 83.71
C SER A 11 19.77 -173.48 82.99
N LYS A 12 18.83 -172.74 83.59
CA LYS A 12 17.97 -171.67 83.03
C LYS A 12 18.67 -170.31 82.78
N ALA A 13 19.83 -170.07 83.40
CA ALA A 13 20.53 -168.78 83.38
C ALA A 13 21.15 -168.42 82.02
N ASN A 14 21.61 -169.40 81.25
CA ASN A 14 22.31 -169.14 79.98
C ASN A 14 21.38 -168.66 78.85
N LYS A 15 20.06 -168.85 78.99
CA LYS A 15 19.08 -168.30 78.03
C LYS A 15 18.77 -166.82 78.28
N GLU A 16 18.87 -166.35 79.52
CA GLU A 16 18.65 -164.94 79.86
C GLU A 16 19.88 -164.09 79.51
N ILE A 17 21.10 -164.59 79.72
CA ILE A 17 22.34 -163.88 79.36
C ILE A 17 22.45 -163.68 77.84
N ALA A 18 22.13 -164.68 77.03
CA ALA A 18 22.18 -164.55 75.58
C ALA A 18 21.16 -163.52 75.04
N SER A 19 19.97 -163.45 75.66
CA SER A 19 18.94 -162.46 75.28
C SER A 19 19.31 -161.03 75.69
N ILE A 20 20.03 -160.85 76.79
CA ILE A 20 20.49 -159.53 77.25
C ILE A 20 21.62 -159.03 76.34
N ILE A 21 22.58 -159.89 75.97
CA ILE A 21 23.67 -159.53 75.06
C ILE A 21 23.14 -159.16 73.67
N GLU A 22 22.13 -159.86 73.15
CA GLU A 22 21.51 -159.50 71.86
C GLU A 22 20.75 -158.16 71.93
N GLN A 23 20.10 -157.83 73.05
CA GLN A 23 19.45 -156.52 73.26
C GLN A 23 20.45 -155.37 73.44
N ASP A 24 21.57 -155.62 74.12
CA ASP A 24 22.62 -154.61 74.31
C ASP A 24 23.31 -154.27 72.98
N ILE A 25 23.58 -155.27 72.12
CA ILE A 25 24.17 -155.03 70.79
C ILE A 25 23.20 -154.26 69.87
N GLU A 26 21.89 -154.53 69.91
CA GLU A 26 20.91 -153.77 69.13
C GLU A 26 20.75 -152.31 69.60
N THR A 27 20.89 -152.06 70.90
CA THR A 27 20.79 -150.69 71.45
C THR A 27 22.04 -149.86 71.20
N GLU A 28 23.24 -150.45 71.29
CA GLU A 28 24.49 -149.76 70.90
C GLU A 28 24.53 -149.43 69.39
N SER A 29 24.06 -150.33 68.53
CA SER A 29 24.02 -150.11 67.08
C SER A 29 23.07 -148.96 66.69
N LYS A 30 21.93 -148.82 67.39
CA LYS A 30 20.99 -147.68 67.20
C LYS A 30 21.58 -146.36 67.66
N LEU A 31 22.23 -146.34 68.84
CA LEU A 31 22.87 -145.13 69.38
C LEU A 31 23.99 -144.61 68.46
N LEU A 32 24.78 -145.51 67.86
CA LEU A 32 25.83 -145.13 66.91
C LEU A 32 25.27 -144.52 65.62
N LYS A 33 24.13 -145.02 65.13
CA LYS A 33 23.53 -144.52 63.88
C LYS A 33 22.91 -143.13 64.06
N ASP A 34 22.18 -142.91 65.16
CA ASP A 34 21.60 -141.58 65.46
C ASP A 34 22.68 -140.51 65.68
N LEU A 35 23.84 -140.88 66.22
CA LEU A 35 24.98 -139.96 66.41
C LEU A 35 25.61 -139.54 65.07
N VAL A 36 25.80 -140.48 64.15
CA VAL A 36 26.37 -140.18 62.81
C VAL A 36 25.44 -139.24 62.04
N ASP A 37 24.13 -139.45 62.13
CA ASP A 37 23.14 -138.58 61.46
C ASP A 37 23.11 -137.16 62.07
N GLN A 38 23.30 -137.02 63.39
CA GLN A 38 23.39 -135.69 64.04
C GLN A 38 24.65 -134.92 63.68
N VAL A 39 25.82 -135.57 63.62
CA VAL A 39 27.08 -134.92 63.20
C VAL A 39 27.03 -134.50 61.73
N LEU A 40 26.44 -135.34 60.87
CA LEU A 40 26.29 -135.04 59.45
C LEU A 40 25.31 -133.88 59.22
N ALA A 41 24.22 -133.80 60.00
CA ALA A 41 23.29 -132.68 59.98
C ALA A 41 23.95 -131.35 60.40
N ALA A 42 24.71 -131.35 61.49
CA ALA A 42 25.43 -130.17 61.97
C ALA A 42 26.46 -129.66 60.95
N ASN A 43 27.24 -130.55 60.33
CA ASN A 43 28.21 -130.18 59.29
C ASN A 43 27.53 -129.63 58.02
N MET A 44 26.38 -130.19 57.62
CA MET A 44 25.60 -129.66 56.50
C MET A 44 25.00 -128.28 56.81
N GLU A 45 24.62 -128.01 58.06
CA GLU A 45 24.12 -126.71 58.48
C GLU A 45 25.22 -125.64 58.48
N VAL A 46 26.42 -125.96 58.98
CA VAL A 46 27.60 -125.08 58.91
C VAL A 46 27.95 -124.74 57.46
N LYS A 47 27.95 -125.74 56.56
CA LYS A 47 28.24 -125.53 55.14
C LYS A 47 27.17 -124.66 54.45
N LYS A 48 25.88 -124.86 54.77
CA LYS A 48 24.78 -124.09 54.19
C LYS A 48 24.82 -122.62 54.64
N LYS A 49 25.07 -122.37 55.92
CA LYS A 49 25.21 -121.01 56.48
C LYS A 49 26.43 -120.28 55.87
N ASN A 50 27.57 -120.97 55.71
CA ASN A 50 28.74 -120.37 55.06
C ASN A 50 28.48 -119.96 53.59
N ASN A 51 27.82 -120.82 52.80
CA ASN A 51 27.47 -120.48 51.41
C ASN A 51 26.44 -119.34 51.29
N GLN A 52 25.47 -119.25 52.20
CA GLN A 52 24.54 -118.11 52.24
C GLN A 52 25.29 -116.80 52.50
N ARG A 53 26.27 -116.83 53.43
CA ARG A 53 27.10 -115.67 53.75
C ARG A 53 27.97 -115.21 52.59
N ILE A 54 28.66 -116.10 51.88
CA ILE A 54 29.47 -115.72 50.71
C ILE A 54 28.62 -114.98 49.66
N ASN A 55 27.35 -115.38 49.50
CA ASN A 55 26.44 -114.70 48.58
C ASN A 55 25.94 -113.36 49.13
N GLU A 56 25.71 -113.23 50.43
CA GLU A 56 25.30 -111.97 51.08
C GLU A 56 26.43 -110.94 51.11
N THR A 57 27.66 -111.34 51.45
CA THR A 57 28.84 -110.44 51.41
C THR A 57 29.13 -109.99 49.99
N ARG A 58 29.02 -110.89 49.00
CA ARG A 58 29.20 -110.53 47.58
C ARG A 58 28.13 -109.56 47.07
N LYS A 59 26.88 -109.69 47.51
CA LYS A 59 25.82 -108.72 47.17
C LYS A 59 26.08 -107.35 47.80
N LYS A 60 26.41 -107.31 49.09
CA LYS A 60 26.73 -106.05 49.78
C LYS A 60 27.92 -105.33 49.15
N LEU A 61 28.95 -106.06 48.72
CA LEU A 61 30.09 -105.47 48.00
C LEU A 61 29.67 -104.88 46.63
N GLN A 62 28.77 -105.54 45.90
CA GLN A 62 28.26 -104.99 44.63
C GLN A 62 27.39 -103.74 44.83
N ASP A 63 26.56 -103.70 45.86
CA ASP A 63 25.72 -102.54 46.16
C ASP A 63 26.60 -101.32 46.53
N LEU A 64 27.68 -101.55 47.28
CA LEU A 64 28.66 -100.51 47.64
C LEU A 64 29.46 -100.00 46.42
N ASP A 65 29.84 -100.87 45.50
CA ASP A 65 30.52 -100.45 44.25
C ASP A 65 29.61 -99.51 43.43
N ILE A 66 28.30 -99.78 43.38
CA ILE A 66 27.31 -98.93 42.71
C ILE A 66 27.20 -97.57 43.41
N GLU A 67 27.14 -97.56 44.75
CA GLU A 67 27.04 -96.33 45.54
C GLU A 67 28.30 -95.44 45.40
N ILE A 68 29.49 -96.06 45.36
CA ILE A 68 30.76 -95.37 45.10
C ILE A 68 30.79 -94.75 43.68
N ASP A 69 30.30 -95.48 42.67
CA ASP A 69 30.25 -94.99 41.29
C ASP A 69 29.22 -93.85 41.10
N GLU A 70 28.09 -93.89 41.80
CA GLU A 70 27.10 -92.80 41.80
C GLU A 70 27.65 -91.53 42.45
N LEU A 71 28.36 -91.66 43.58
CA LEU A 71 29.02 -90.52 44.23
C LEU A 71 30.11 -89.92 43.33
N ASN A 72 30.92 -90.74 42.65
CA ASN A 72 31.91 -90.24 41.68
C ASN A 72 31.26 -89.45 40.53
N LYS A 73 30.16 -89.97 39.95
CA LYS A 73 29.41 -89.24 38.91
C LYS A 73 28.82 -87.94 39.43
N SER A 74 28.39 -87.89 40.69
CA SER A 74 27.86 -86.67 41.30
C SER A 74 28.93 -85.57 41.44
N ILE A 75 30.19 -85.94 41.70
CA ILE A 75 31.33 -85.01 41.74
C ILE A 75 31.55 -84.40 40.35
N ASP A 76 31.55 -85.21 39.29
CA ASP A 76 31.72 -84.72 37.90
C ASP A 76 30.57 -83.81 37.43
N ILE A 77 29.36 -83.99 37.96
CA ILE A 77 28.20 -83.13 37.64
C ILE A 77 28.37 -81.74 38.24
N VAL A 78 28.86 -81.63 39.48
CA VAL A 78 29.10 -80.33 40.13
C VAL A 78 30.10 -79.50 39.32
N ASP A 79 31.18 -80.10 38.82
CA ASP A 79 32.14 -79.40 37.95
C ASP A 79 31.48 -78.85 36.68
N ARG A 80 30.63 -79.65 36.01
CA ARG A 80 29.92 -79.20 34.80
C ARG A 80 28.93 -78.08 35.06
N GLU A 81 28.20 -78.15 36.16
CA GLU A 81 27.24 -77.11 36.55
C GLU A 81 27.96 -75.78 36.80
N THR A 82 29.13 -75.80 37.42
CA THR A 82 29.88 -74.58 37.74
C THR A 82 30.43 -73.87 36.52
N VAL A 83 30.87 -74.63 35.50
CA VAL A 83 31.28 -74.08 34.21
C VAL A 83 30.10 -73.41 33.50
N LEU A 84 28.90 -73.99 33.59
CA LEU A 84 27.69 -73.40 32.99
C LEU A 84 27.27 -72.11 33.71
N GLU A 85 27.33 -72.08 35.04
CA GLU A 85 27.02 -70.88 35.82
C GLU A 85 27.99 -69.73 35.52
N GLN A 86 29.30 -70.00 35.45
CA GLN A 86 30.29 -69.01 35.04
C GLN A 86 30.05 -68.47 33.63
N LEU A 87 29.68 -69.36 32.69
CA LEU A 87 29.42 -68.96 31.30
C LEU A 87 28.17 -68.08 31.18
N ASN A 88 27.13 -68.31 31.98
CA ASN A 88 25.94 -67.48 32.00
C ASN A 88 26.23 -66.06 32.52
N GLU A 89 26.99 -65.92 33.62
CA GLU A 89 27.40 -64.60 34.14
C GLU A 89 28.26 -63.83 33.12
N MET A 90 29.17 -64.52 32.42
CA MET A 90 29.96 -63.93 31.33
C MET A 90 29.08 -63.42 30.17
N ILE A 91 28.09 -64.20 29.74
CA ILE A 91 27.16 -63.78 28.67
C ILE A 91 26.35 -62.54 29.10
N ASP A 92 25.85 -62.51 30.32
CA ASP A 92 25.05 -61.40 30.83
C ASP A 92 25.88 -60.11 30.96
N ALA A 93 27.12 -60.21 31.44
CA ALA A 93 28.06 -59.10 31.48
C ALA A 93 28.41 -58.61 30.05
N GLU A 94 28.71 -59.53 29.13
CA GLU A 94 29.05 -59.20 27.74
C GLU A 94 27.89 -58.51 27.02
N ASN A 95 26.65 -58.95 27.21
CA ASN A 95 25.45 -58.32 26.65
C ASN A 95 25.28 -56.87 27.13
N LYS A 96 25.50 -56.61 28.43
CA LYS A 96 25.44 -55.25 28.98
C LYS A 96 26.58 -54.37 28.46
N ILE A 97 27.80 -54.90 28.40
CA ILE A 97 28.97 -54.21 27.83
C ILE A 97 28.72 -53.88 26.35
N PHE A 98 28.13 -54.80 25.61
CA PHE A 98 27.77 -54.62 24.21
C PHE A 98 26.73 -53.51 24.03
N ALA A 99 25.65 -53.51 24.82
CA ALA A 99 24.64 -52.46 24.81
C ALA A 99 25.25 -51.08 25.13
N ALA A 100 26.07 -50.98 26.18
CA ALA A 100 26.74 -49.74 26.56
C ALA A 100 27.69 -49.20 25.46
N ARG A 101 28.41 -50.10 24.76
CA ARG A 101 29.25 -49.74 23.60
C ARG A 101 28.43 -49.36 22.37
N GLN A 102 27.28 -50.00 22.16
CA GLN A 102 26.38 -49.71 21.06
C GLN A 102 25.78 -48.30 21.20
N GLU A 103 25.38 -47.93 22.41
CA GLU A 103 24.92 -46.57 22.72
C GLU A 103 25.98 -45.50 22.41
N ILE A 104 27.26 -45.74 22.76
CA ILE A 104 28.36 -44.80 22.42
C ILE A 104 28.51 -44.67 20.89
N ARG A 105 28.48 -45.80 20.16
CA ARG A 105 28.71 -45.80 18.70
C ARG A 105 27.57 -45.17 17.91
N PHE A 106 26.33 -45.30 18.37
CA PHE A 106 25.15 -44.80 17.65
C PHE A 106 24.58 -43.50 18.23
N PHE A 107 25.29 -42.84 19.14
CA PHE A 107 24.89 -41.55 19.73
C PHE A 107 24.52 -40.52 18.65
N ASP A 108 25.41 -40.29 17.68
CA ASP A 108 25.19 -39.32 16.61
C ASP A 108 23.99 -39.68 15.72
N ASN A 109 23.73 -40.98 15.52
CA ASN A 109 22.60 -41.45 14.71
C ASN A 109 21.27 -41.29 15.46
N ALA A 110 21.27 -41.49 16.79
CA ALA A 110 20.09 -41.29 17.62
C ALA A 110 19.68 -39.81 17.69
N GLN A 111 20.65 -38.89 17.74
CA GLN A 111 20.40 -37.43 17.76
C GLN A 111 20.19 -36.81 16.38
N LEU A 112 20.48 -37.54 15.29
CA LEU A 112 20.38 -37.01 13.92
C LEU A 112 18.98 -36.43 13.62
N SER A 113 17.91 -37.11 14.02
CA SER A 113 16.53 -36.65 13.78
C SER A 113 16.25 -35.31 14.46
N ASP A 114 16.69 -35.15 15.72
CA ASP A 114 16.48 -33.93 16.49
C ASP A 114 17.34 -32.78 15.94
N THR A 115 18.60 -33.07 15.57
CA THR A 115 19.49 -32.09 14.93
C THR A 115 18.95 -31.58 13.60
N LEU A 116 18.33 -32.45 12.79
CA LEU A 116 17.69 -32.07 11.54
C LEU A 116 16.44 -31.22 11.79
N ALA A 117 15.61 -31.57 12.78
CA ALA A 117 14.43 -30.78 13.14
C ALA A 117 14.79 -29.37 13.64
N GLU A 118 15.85 -29.24 14.44
CA GLU A 118 16.35 -27.94 14.90
C GLU A 118 16.97 -27.12 13.75
N LEU A 119 17.74 -27.75 12.86
CA LEU A 119 18.26 -27.10 11.65
C LEU A 119 17.15 -26.63 10.71
N ASP A 120 16.10 -27.43 10.53
CA ASP A 120 14.92 -27.06 9.76
C ASP A 120 14.20 -25.87 10.40
N ALA A 121 14.08 -25.85 11.74
CA ALA A 121 13.51 -24.71 12.46
C ALA A 121 14.35 -23.43 12.32
N ILE A 122 15.68 -23.54 12.33
CA ILE A 122 16.58 -22.41 12.06
C ILE A 122 16.42 -21.94 10.61
N TYR A 123 16.32 -22.87 9.66
CA TYR A 123 16.12 -22.56 8.25
C TYR A 123 14.78 -21.87 7.99
N THR A 124 13.67 -22.36 8.55
CA THR A 124 12.35 -21.73 8.39
C THR A 124 12.34 -20.32 8.97
N ASN A 125 12.92 -20.11 10.15
CA ASN A 125 13.05 -18.78 10.75
C ASN A 125 13.84 -17.81 9.85
N LEU A 126 14.90 -18.29 9.18
CA LEU A 126 15.70 -17.48 8.26
C LEU A 126 14.94 -17.18 6.95
N VAL A 127 14.21 -18.17 6.42
CA VAL A 127 13.33 -17.98 5.25
C VAL A 127 12.22 -16.97 5.56
N ASP A 128 11.61 -17.05 6.73
CA ASP A 128 10.56 -16.12 7.18
C ASP A 128 11.12 -14.70 7.38
N SER A 129 12.35 -14.57 7.89
CA SER A 129 13.03 -13.27 7.97
C SER A 129 13.28 -12.66 6.57
N ILE A 130 13.72 -13.47 5.61
CA ILE A 130 13.91 -13.02 4.21
C ILE A 130 12.56 -12.66 3.56
N SER A 131 11.50 -13.43 3.81
CA SER A 131 10.17 -13.16 3.25
C SER A 131 9.58 -11.87 3.80
N ASN A 132 9.72 -11.63 5.11
CA ASN A 132 9.35 -10.36 5.75
C ASN A 132 10.13 -9.19 5.16
N THR A 133 11.43 -9.36 4.93
CA THR A 133 12.25 -8.32 4.28
C THR A 133 11.73 -7.99 2.87
N ARG A 134 11.44 -9.01 2.06
CA ARG A 134 10.88 -8.81 0.70
C ARG A 134 9.52 -8.12 0.75
N ALA A 135 8.70 -8.41 1.77
CA ALA A 135 7.44 -7.72 1.96
C ALA A 135 7.64 -6.23 2.22
N VAL A 136 8.60 -5.84 3.07
CA VAL A 136 8.96 -4.43 3.32
C VAL A 136 9.52 -3.76 2.05
N GLU A 137 10.34 -4.45 1.26
CA GLU A 137 10.82 -3.90 -0.02
C GLU A 137 9.66 -3.68 -1.01
N THR A 138 8.72 -4.62 -1.08
CA THR A 138 7.56 -4.54 -1.95
C THR A 138 6.63 -3.39 -1.55
N THR A 139 6.38 -3.21 -0.24
CA THR A 139 5.58 -2.08 0.25
C THR A 139 6.26 -0.75 -0.04
N TYR A 140 7.59 -0.67 0.07
CA TYR A 140 8.35 0.53 -0.32
C TYR A 140 8.19 0.85 -1.82
N GLN A 141 8.35 -0.15 -2.71
CA GLN A 141 8.14 0.04 -4.14
C GLN A 141 6.72 0.50 -4.48
N GLN A 142 5.71 -0.05 -3.82
CA GLN A 142 4.32 0.36 -3.97
C GLN A 142 4.08 1.79 -3.49
N LEU A 143 4.68 2.17 -2.36
CA LEU A 143 4.58 3.53 -1.82
C LEU A 143 5.26 4.56 -2.74
N LEU A 144 6.43 4.23 -3.29
CA LEU A 144 7.11 5.05 -4.31
C LEU A 144 6.22 5.27 -5.53
N LYS A 145 5.65 4.20 -6.07
CA LYS A 145 4.75 4.24 -7.22
C LYS A 145 3.53 5.12 -6.92
N THR A 146 2.85 4.85 -5.82
CA THR A 146 1.63 5.58 -5.41
C THR A 146 1.90 7.08 -5.21
N ASN A 147 3.03 7.44 -4.58
CA ASN A 147 3.40 8.85 -4.37
C ASN A 147 3.77 9.57 -5.68
N ASN A 148 4.41 8.87 -6.63
CA ASN A 148 4.70 9.42 -7.95
C ASN A 148 3.42 9.59 -8.78
N ASP A 149 2.53 8.59 -8.76
CA ASP A 149 1.24 8.63 -9.45
C ASP A 149 0.39 9.79 -8.91
N MET A 150 0.32 9.99 -7.58
CA MET A 150 -0.39 11.14 -6.98
C MET A 150 0.16 12.50 -7.45
N LEU A 151 1.49 12.64 -7.58
CA LEU A 151 2.09 13.88 -8.09
C LEU A 151 1.71 14.09 -9.56
N PHE A 152 1.79 13.04 -10.38
CA PHE A 152 1.46 13.11 -11.80
C PHE A 152 -0.02 13.43 -12.02
N ASP A 153 -0.91 12.75 -11.31
CA ASP A 153 -2.36 13.01 -11.34
C ASP A 153 -2.67 14.45 -10.94
N LYS A 154 -1.99 14.98 -9.91
CA LYS A 154 -2.16 16.37 -9.49
C LYS A 154 -1.62 17.35 -10.54
N GLN A 155 -0.49 17.05 -11.19
CA GLN A 155 0.04 17.86 -12.29
C GLN A 155 -0.95 17.91 -13.46
N VAL A 156 -1.53 16.77 -13.84
CA VAL A 156 -2.55 16.69 -14.89
C VAL A 156 -3.79 17.49 -14.48
N ALA A 157 -4.30 17.30 -13.26
CA ALA A 157 -5.47 18.02 -12.75
C ALA A 157 -5.25 19.54 -12.75
N ILE A 158 -4.09 20.01 -12.30
CA ILE A 158 -3.73 21.44 -12.31
C ILE A 158 -3.60 21.96 -13.73
N THR A 159 -2.98 21.20 -14.63
CA THR A 159 -2.84 21.61 -16.04
C THR A 159 -4.22 21.78 -16.69
N THR A 160 -5.15 20.85 -16.43
CA THR A 160 -6.54 20.97 -16.89
C THR A 160 -7.24 22.18 -16.27
N ALA A 161 -7.08 22.41 -14.97
CA ALA A 161 -7.66 23.57 -14.30
C ALA A 161 -7.11 24.91 -14.84
N ILE A 162 -5.81 24.98 -15.15
CA ILE A 162 -5.18 26.14 -15.80
C ILE A 162 -5.78 26.35 -17.19
N ILE A 163 -5.94 25.29 -17.98
CA ILE A 163 -6.56 25.36 -19.31
C ILE A 163 -8.00 25.86 -19.21
N GLU A 164 -8.80 25.33 -18.28
CA GLU A 164 -10.18 25.76 -18.05
C GLU A 164 -10.27 27.22 -17.60
N GLN A 165 -9.43 27.66 -16.65
CA GLN A 165 -9.36 29.06 -16.22
C GLN A 165 -8.97 29.99 -17.37
N MET A 166 -7.98 29.60 -18.18
CA MET A 166 -7.57 30.34 -19.37
C MET A 166 -8.72 30.45 -20.38
N GLN A 167 -9.41 29.35 -20.68
CA GLN A 167 -10.55 29.35 -21.61
C GLN A 167 -11.70 30.24 -21.11
N GLN A 168 -12.04 30.16 -19.84
CA GLN A 168 -13.07 31.01 -19.23
C GLN A 168 -12.69 32.49 -19.29
N LEU A 169 -11.43 32.81 -18.98
CA LEU A 169 -10.93 34.18 -19.02
C LEU A 169 -10.88 34.74 -20.44
N TYR A 170 -10.45 33.93 -21.43
CA TYR A 170 -10.49 34.35 -22.83
C TYR A 170 -11.91 34.62 -23.30
N ALA A 171 -12.88 33.77 -22.94
CA ALA A 171 -14.29 34.00 -23.28
C ALA A 171 -14.84 35.26 -22.61
N GLN A 172 -14.50 35.51 -21.34
CA GLN A 172 -14.88 36.75 -20.64
C GLN A 172 -14.24 37.98 -21.27
N LYS A 173 -12.94 37.93 -21.61
CA LYS A 173 -12.23 39.02 -22.29
C LYS A 173 -12.81 39.30 -23.67
N GLU A 174 -13.16 38.26 -24.43
CA GLU A 174 -13.79 38.40 -25.74
C GLU A 174 -15.15 39.09 -25.61
N GLN A 175 -16.00 38.65 -24.69
CA GLN A 175 -17.32 39.24 -24.48
C GLN A 175 -17.23 40.68 -23.97
N TYR A 176 -16.36 40.94 -22.99
CA TYR A 176 -16.09 42.30 -22.52
C TYR A 176 -15.55 43.20 -23.64
N ALA A 177 -14.60 42.73 -24.45
CA ALA A 177 -14.08 43.49 -25.59
C ALA A 177 -15.19 43.81 -26.60
N MET A 178 -16.10 42.87 -26.87
CA MET A 178 -17.23 43.09 -27.77
C MET A 178 -18.20 44.14 -27.24
N ASP A 179 -18.58 44.04 -25.96
CA ASP A 179 -19.44 45.03 -25.31
C ASP A 179 -18.79 46.43 -25.35
N GLN A 180 -17.48 46.51 -25.10
CA GLN A 180 -16.75 47.77 -25.13
C GLN A 180 -16.53 48.32 -26.55
N ILE A 181 -16.33 47.46 -27.55
CA ILE A 181 -16.29 47.86 -28.97
C ILE A 181 -17.63 48.48 -29.37
N THR A 182 -18.76 47.87 -28.98
CA THR A 182 -20.08 48.45 -29.28
C THR A 182 -20.25 49.80 -28.60
N ALA A 183 -19.90 49.93 -27.31
CA ALA A 183 -20.00 51.18 -26.56
C ALA A 183 -19.06 52.29 -27.09
N THR A 184 -17.86 51.95 -27.55
CA THR A 184 -16.93 52.94 -28.15
C THR A 184 -17.30 53.27 -29.60
N SER A 185 -17.95 52.36 -30.33
CA SER A 185 -18.40 52.59 -31.70
C SER A 185 -19.50 53.65 -31.80
N THR A 186 -20.42 53.70 -30.83
CA THR A 186 -21.46 54.74 -30.76
C THR A 186 -20.83 56.11 -30.54
N ILE A 187 -19.89 56.23 -29.59
CA ILE A 187 -19.15 57.48 -29.36
C ILE A 187 -18.37 57.91 -30.62
N LYS A 188 -17.76 56.95 -31.34
CA LYS A 188 -17.07 57.23 -32.60
C LYS A 188 -18.03 57.73 -33.69
N GLN A 189 -19.22 57.14 -33.81
CA GLN A 189 -20.25 57.61 -34.74
C GLN A 189 -20.69 59.03 -34.39
N ASP A 190 -20.96 59.32 -33.12
CA ASP A 190 -21.33 60.67 -32.66
C ASP A 190 -20.23 61.71 -32.98
N ILE A 191 -18.96 61.34 -32.82
CA ILE A 191 -17.82 62.20 -33.22
C ILE A 191 -17.83 62.47 -34.72
N ILE A 192 -18.01 61.44 -35.55
CA ILE A 192 -18.06 61.58 -37.02
C ILE A 192 -19.24 62.46 -37.44
N GLU A 193 -20.41 62.26 -36.84
CA GLU A 193 -21.60 63.07 -37.11
C GLU A 193 -21.36 64.55 -36.76
N LEU A 194 -20.75 64.85 -35.61
CA LEU A 194 -20.41 66.22 -35.24
C LEU A 194 -19.32 66.83 -36.14
N GLU A 195 -18.32 66.06 -36.56
CA GLU A 195 -17.30 66.52 -37.52
C GLU A 195 -17.94 66.86 -38.89
N ASN A 196 -18.89 66.04 -39.33
CA ASN A 196 -19.66 66.29 -40.55
C ASN A 196 -20.56 67.55 -40.40
N GLN A 197 -21.24 67.71 -39.26
CA GLN A 197 -22.05 68.91 -38.98
C GLN A 197 -21.19 70.18 -38.98
N LEU A 198 -19.99 70.12 -38.41
CA LEU A 198 -19.07 71.26 -38.37
C LEU A 198 -18.59 71.63 -39.78
N SER A 199 -18.35 70.63 -40.63
CA SER A 199 -18.01 70.82 -42.04
C SER A 199 -19.17 71.44 -42.83
N GLN A 200 -20.40 70.94 -42.62
CA GLN A 200 -21.60 71.47 -43.27
C GLN A 200 -21.90 72.93 -42.87
N ILE A 201 -21.71 73.28 -41.59
CA ILE A 201 -21.87 74.67 -41.12
C ILE A 201 -20.84 75.61 -41.75
N LEU A 202 -19.64 75.11 -42.03
CA LEU A 202 -18.59 75.88 -42.71
C LEU A 202 -18.96 76.15 -44.18
N GLU A 203 -19.48 75.15 -44.89
CA GLU A 203 -20.03 75.30 -46.25
C GLU A 203 -21.22 76.27 -46.28
N ASP A 204 -22.17 76.11 -45.36
CA ASP A 204 -23.33 76.99 -45.22
C ASP A 204 -22.93 78.45 -44.93
N HIS A 205 -21.90 78.65 -44.11
CA HIS A 205 -21.37 79.99 -43.81
C HIS A 205 -20.76 80.62 -45.07
N HIS A 206 -19.96 79.88 -45.84
CA HIS A 206 -19.43 80.37 -47.10
C HIS A 206 -20.54 80.74 -48.09
N ALA A 207 -21.54 79.87 -48.28
CA ALA A 207 -22.67 80.15 -49.17
C ALA A 207 -23.47 81.39 -48.73
N LYS A 208 -23.70 81.57 -47.43
CA LYS A 208 -24.37 82.77 -46.89
C LYS A 208 -23.53 84.03 -47.06
N GLN A 209 -22.21 83.93 -46.92
CA GLN A 209 -21.30 85.05 -47.14
C GLN A 209 -21.31 85.49 -48.60
N ASP A 210 -21.27 84.55 -49.55
CA ASP A 210 -21.38 84.83 -50.98
C ASP A 210 -22.73 85.49 -51.32
N ALA A 211 -23.83 85.01 -50.72
CA ALA A 211 -25.16 85.59 -50.91
C ALA A 211 -25.27 87.03 -50.36
N ILE A 212 -24.67 87.31 -49.20
CA ILE A 212 -24.60 88.69 -48.67
C ILE A 212 -23.81 89.59 -49.62
N GLN A 213 -22.69 89.10 -50.15
CA GLN A 213 -21.83 89.88 -51.04
C GLN A 213 -22.51 90.18 -52.39
N ALA A 214 -23.23 89.21 -52.95
CA ALA A 214 -24.01 89.38 -54.18
C ALA A 214 -25.17 90.39 -54.03
N ASN A 215 -25.66 90.61 -52.81
CA ASN A 215 -26.72 91.60 -52.53
C ASN A 215 -26.22 93.05 -52.47
N SER A 216 -24.92 93.32 -52.65
CA SER A 216 -24.41 94.70 -52.70
C SER A 216 -24.92 95.46 -53.93
N LEU A 217 -25.36 96.68 -53.69
CA LEU A 217 -25.84 97.63 -54.71
C LEU A 217 -24.71 98.52 -55.25
N SER A 218 -23.47 98.33 -54.76
CA SER A 218 -22.34 99.14 -55.16
C SER A 218 -21.77 98.65 -56.49
N ILE A 219 -22.13 99.34 -57.58
CA ILE A 219 -21.47 99.19 -58.87
C ILE A 219 -20.44 100.31 -58.97
N PHE A 220 -19.30 100.17 -58.28
CA PHE A 220 -18.15 101.06 -58.48
C PHE A 220 -17.28 100.45 -59.58
N THR A 221 -17.67 100.64 -60.84
CA THR A 221 -16.85 100.27 -62.01
C THR A 221 -15.96 101.43 -62.41
N GLU A 222 -14.78 101.15 -62.98
CA GLU A 222 -13.84 102.19 -63.44
C GLU A 222 -14.42 103.08 -64.57
N VAL A 223 -15.45 102.58 -65.25
CA VAL A 223 -16.21 103.30 -66.27
C VAL A 223 -17.64 103.46 -65.76
N ASP A 224 -18.02 104.70 -65.51
CA ASP A 224 -19.41 105.06 -65.22
C ASP A 224 -20.22 104.98 -66.53
N ASP A 225 -21.14 104.03 -66.64
CA ASP A 225 -22.06 103.94 -67.79
C ASP A 225 -23.17 105.00 -67.69
N GLU A 226 -22.78 106.27 -67.91
CA GLU A 226 -23.69 107.41 -67.94
C GLU A 226 -24.78 107.26 -69.04
N ILE A 227 -24.53 106.43 -70.04
CA ILE A 227 -25.41 106.18 -71.20
C ILE A 227 -26.67 105.38 -70.78
N LEU A 228 -26.51 104.19 -70.17
CA LEU A 228 -27.63 103.37 -69.68
C LEU A 228 -28.44 104.10 -68.59
N LEU A 229 -27.76 104.95 -67.81
CA LEU A 229 -28.36 105.77 -66.76
C LEU A 229 -29.25 106.89 -67.33
N GLY A 230 -28.76 107.60 -68.36
CA GLY A 230 -29.51 108.61 -69.07
C GLY A 230 -30.75 108.04 -69.77
N GLU A 231 -30.62 106.84 -70.36
CA GLU A 231 -31.73 106.14 -71.02
C GLU A 231 -32.86 105.77 -70.06
N LYS A 232 -32.56 105.25 -68.86
CA LYS A 232 -33.60 104.93 -67.86
C LYS A 232 -34.35 106.17 -67.38
N VAL A 233 -33.65 107.28 -67.14
CA VAL A 233 -34.28 108.53 -66.71
C VAL A 233 -35.09 109.16 -67.85
N ALA A 234 -34.61 109.06 -69.10
CA ALA A 234 -35.33 109.50 -70.29
C ALA A 234 -36.61 108.70 -70.55
N GLN A 235 -36.56 107.36 -70.46
CA GLN A 235 -37.72 106.49 -70.63
C GLN A 235 -38.82 106.75 -69.58
N GLN A 236 -38.42 107.01 -68.31
CA GLN A 236 -39.39 107.38 -67.27
C GLN A 236 -40.05 108.72 -67.57
N HIS A 237 -39.28 109.71 -68.04
CA HIS A 237 -39.81 111.01 -68.42
C HIS A 237 -40.77 110.94 -69.61
N GLU A 238 -40.39 110.24 -70.68
CA GLU A 238 -41.23 110.06 -71.87
C GLU A 238 -42.59 109.44 -71.54
N LYS A 239 -42.62 108.39 -70.71
CA LYS A 239 -43.89 107.79 -70.24
C LYS A 239 -44.78 108.80 -69.52
N THR A 240 -44.22 109.60 -68.62
CA THR A 240 -45.01 110.61 -67.89
C THR A 240 -45.54 111.73 -68.78
N LEU A 241 -44.79 112.12 -69.83
CA LEU A 241 -45.26 113.11 -70.80
C LEU A 241 -46.39 112.56 -71.68
N GLN A 242 -46.31 111.29 -72.09
CA GLN A 242 -47.38 110.60 -72.82
C GLN A 242 -48.68 110.59 -72.00
N ASP A 243 -48.62 110.21 -70.72
CA ASP A 243 -49.78 110.21 -69.82
C ASP A 243 -50.44 111.61 -69.68
N ILE A 244 -49.65 112.68 -69.70
CA ILE A 244 -50.16 114.06 -69.61
C ILE A 244 -50.83 114.47 -70.93
N ALA A 245 -50.24 114.08 -72.07
CA ALA A 245 -50.80 114.37 -73.39
C ALA A 245 -52.16 113.66 -73.61
N GLU A 246 -52.26 112.39 -73.24
CA GLU A 246 -53.52 111.63 -73.30
C GLU A 246 -54.62 112.31 -72.45
N LYS A 247 -54.27 112.79 -71.25
CA LYS A 247 -55.20 113.52 -70.38
C LYS A 247 -55.69 114.83 -70.99
N LYS A 248 -54.82 115.58 -71.69
CA LYS A 248 -55.23 116.80 -72.41
C LYS A 248 -56.24 116.47 -73.51
N GLN A 249 -56.00 115.42 -74.28
CA GLN A 249 -56.91 114.99 -75.35
C GLN A 249 -58.27 114.58 -74.79
N GLN A 250 -58.29 113.78 -73.72
CA GLN A 250 -59.55 113.39 -73.04
C GLN A 250 -60.36 114.59 -72.51
N ILE A 251 -59.70 115.67 -72.07
CA ILE A 251 -60.38 116.89 -71.63
C ILE A 251 -61.02 117.61 -72.82
N ASN A 252 -60.34 117.63 -73.98
CA ASN A 252 -60.83 118.26 -75.20
C ASN A 252 -62.07 117.56 -75.77
N ASP A 253 -62.01 116.23 -75.87
CA ASP A 253 -63.12 115.43 -76.40
C ASP A 253 -64.38 115.58 -75.54
N LYS A 254 -64.22 115.51 -74.21
CA LYS A 254 -65.32 115.71 -73.24
C LYS A 254 -65.93 117.11 -73.30
N TYR A 255 -65.16 118.13 -73.64
CA TYR A 255 -65.67 119.50 -73.79
C TYR A 255 -66.57 119.62 -75.02
N HIS A 256 -66.11 119.13 -76.17
CA HIS A 256 -66.87 119.17 -77.42
C HIS A 256 -68.17 118.36 -77.35
N GLU A 257 -68.12 117.14 -76.80
CA GLU A 257 -69.31 116.30 -76.61
C GLU A 257 -70.38 117.00 -75.76
N LYS A 258 -69.99 117.57 -74.61
CA LYS A 258 -70.94 118.23 -73.70
C LYS A 258 -71.48 119.54 -74.27
N ARG A 259 -70.66 120.28 -75.01
CA ARG A 259 -71.10 121.50 -75.70
C ARG A 259 -72.21 121.19 -76.70
N GLN A 260 -72.05 120.11 -77.47
CA GLN A 260 -73.01 119.69 -78.48
C GLN A 260 -74.32 119.19 -77.85
N GLN A 261 -74.24 118.40 -76.77
CA GLN A 261 -75.43 117.96 -76.01
C GLN A 261 -76.29 119.13 -75.49
N ILE A 262 -75.67 120.21 -75.02
CA ILE A 262 -76.39 121.39 -74.51
C ILE A 262 -77.12 122.12 -75.66
N ILE A 263 -76.48 122.24 -76.84
CA ILE A 263 -77.07 122.88 -78.01
C ILE A 263 -78.26 122.08 -78.55
N ASP A 264 -78.09 120.76 -78.72
CA ASP A 264 -79.14 119.89 -79.27
C ASP A 264 -80.35 119.82 -78.33
N GLY A 265 -80.11 119.80 -77.01
CA GLY A 265 -81.17 119.83 -76.01
C GLY A 265 -82.01 121.11 -76.03
N TYR A 266 -81.42 122.27 -76.38
CA TYR A 266 -82.15 123.52 -76.53
C TYR A 266 -83.02 123.52 -77.80
N LYS A 267 -82.48 123.09 -78.94
CA LYS A 267 -83.21 123.08 -80.23
C LYS A 267 -84.44 122.16 -80.20
N ALA A 268 -84.34 121.00 -79.55
CA ALA A 268 -85.48 120.09 -79.38
C ALA A 268 -86.61 120.72 -78.54
N TYR A 269 -86.25 121.51 -77.52
CA TYR A 269 -87.23 122.20 -76.68
C TYR A 269 -88.00 123.27 -77.47
N GLU A 270 -87.29 124.09 -78.25
CA GLU A 270 -87.88 125.16 -79.06
C GLU A 270 -88.91 124.64 -80.07
N GLN A 271 -88.59 123.55 -80.78
CA GLN A 271 -89.51 122.92 -81.74
C GLN A 271 -90.81 122.43 -81.07
N SER A 272 -90.70 121.82 -79.88
CA SER A 272 -91.87 121.32 -79.15
C SER A 272 -92.85 122.41 -78.69
N VAL A 273 -92.35 123.63 -78.47
CA VAL A 273 -93.17 124.77 -78.05
C VAL A 273 -93.89 125.38 -79.25
N ARG A 274 -93.22 125.43 -80.41
CA ARG A 274 -93.79 125.91 -81.67
C ARG A 274 -95.02 125.09 -82.10
N ASP A 275 -94.90 123.78 -82.07
CA ASP A 275 -95.98 122.86 -82.48
C ASP A 275 -97.23 123.00 -81.59
N LYS A 276 -97.05 123.31 -80.30
CA LYS A 276 -98.17 123.51 -79.36
C LYS A 276 -98.96 124.80 -79.62
N LEU A 277 -98.28 125.86 -80.02
CA LEU A 277 -98.89 127.18 -80.26
C LEU A 277 -99.66 127.23 -81.58
N GLU A 278 -99.20 126.53 -82.62
CA GLU A 278 -99.90 126.47 -83.92
C GLU A 278 -101.22 125.67 -83.84
N ALA A 279 -101.27 124.64 -82.98
CA ALA A 279 -102.48 123.84 -82.78
C ALA A 279 -103.62 124.62 -82.08
N GLN A 280 -103.32 125.61 -81.24
CA GLN A 280 -104.32 126.31 -80.44
C GLN A 280 -105.16 127.35 -81.22
N ASN A 281 -104.69 127.89 -82.35
CA ASN A 281 -105.31 129.04 -83.01
C ASN A 281 -105.96 128.77 -84.38
N GLN A 282 -106.27 127.51 -84.72
CA GLN A 282 -106.74 127.11 -86.06
C GLN A 282 -108.05 127.78 -86.52
N GLN A 283 -109.01 127.98 -85.62
CA GLN A 283 -110.31 128.54 -86.01
C GLN A 283 -110.26 130.06 -86.27
N GLU A 284 -109.42 130.78 -85.54
CA GLU A 284 -109.26 132.24 -85.71
C GLU A 284 -108.43 132.57 -86.98
N LEU A 285 -107.47 131.72 -87.35
CA LEU A 285 -106.67 131.87 -88.57
C LEU A 285 -107.48 131.66 -89.87
N LEU A 286 -108.51 130.82 -89.84
CA LEU A 286 -109.39 130.58 -91.00
C LEU A 286 -110.34 131.76 -91.25
N ALA A 287 -110.87 132.36 -90.18
CA ALA A 287 -111.72 133.54 -90.26
C ALA A 287 -110.96 134.76 -90.80
N GLU A 288 -109.69 134.93 -90.41
CA GLU A 288 -108.82 136.03 -90.85
C GLU A 288 -108.52 135.97 -92.37
N ARG A 289 -108.49 134.76 -92.96
CA ARG A 289 -108.31 134.56 -94.41
C ARG A 289 -109.55 134.91 -95.24
N GLU A 290 -110.76 134.72 -94.70
CA GLU A 290 -112.00 135.09 -95.40
C GLU A 290 -112.22 136.61 -95.44
N GLU A 291 -111.84 137.33 -94.38
CA GLU A 291 -111.92 138.80 -94.35
C GLU A 291 -110.92 139.48 -95.30
N GLN A 292 -109.75 138.88 -95.56
CA GLN A 292 -108.81 139.40 -96.55
C GLN A 292 -109.36 139.33 -97.99
N LYS A 293 -110.08 138.27 -98.36
CA LYS A 293 -110.65 138.13 -99.72
C LYS A 293 -111.75 139.16 -100.02
N LYS A 294 -112.61 139.45 -99.04
CA LYS A 294 -113.68 140.46 -99.19
C LYS A 294 -113.12 141.88 -99.39
N LYS A 295 -111.95 142.18 -98.83
CA LYS A 295 -111.30 143.50 -98.93
C LYS A 295 -110.74 143.78 -100.33
N GLU A 296 -110.26 142.76 -101.06
CA GLU A 296 -109.70 142.92 -102.40
C GLU A 296 -110.75 143.21 -103.48
N GLU A 297 -111.96 142.64 -103.37
CA GLU A 297 -113.05 142.86 -104.33
C GLU A 297 -113.60 144.29 -104.30
N GLN A 298 -113.68 144.89 -103.11
CA GLN A 298 -114.18 146.27 -102.93
C GLN A 298 -113.21 147.32 -103.50
N LEU A 299 -111.91 147.10 -103.43
CA LEU A 299 -110.90 147.99 -104.01
C LEU A 299 -110.95 147.97 -105.56
N LYS A 300 -111.18 146.82 -106.19
CA LYS A 300 -111.27 146.72 -107.66
C LYS A 300 -112.43 147.53 -108.25
N ASN A 301 -113.60 147.51 -107.61
CA ASN A 301 -114.78 148.23 -108.10
C ASN A 301 -114.63 149.76 -108.07
N ILE A 302 -113.96 150.30 -107.04
CA ILE A 302 -113.75 151.75 -106.92
C ILE A 302 -112.71 152.25 -107.96
N ARG A 303 -111.71 151.43 -108.32
CA ARG A 303 -110.72 151.77 -109.36
C ARG A 303 -111.35 151.97 -110.75
N LEU A 304 -112.35 151.17 -111.10
CA LEU A 304 -113.05 151.25 -112.40
C LEU A 304 -113.88 152.53 -112.53
N LEU A 305 -114.51 152.96 -111.44
CA LEU A 305 -115.31 154.18 -111.40
C LEU A 305 -114.44 155.46 -111.47
N ILE A 306 -113.19 155.41 -111.00
CA ILE A 306 -112.25 156.54 -111.10
C ILE A 306 -111.84 156.80 -112.55
N ILE A 307 -111.57 155.73 -113.32
CA ILE A 307 -111.14 155.84 -114.73
C ILE A 307 -112.25 156.40 -115.63
N ASP A 308 -113.50 155.96 -115.39
CA ASP A 308 -114.65 156.44 -116.17
C ASP A 308 -114.98 157.91 -115.89
N ALA A 309 -114.66 158.38 -114.68
CA ALA A 309 -114.84 159.76 -114.27
C ALA A 309 -113.74 160.70 -114.83
N GLU A 310 -112.50 160.24 -115.04
CA GLU A 310 -111.45 161.05 -115.70
C GLU A 310 -111.77 161.35 -117.17
N LYS A 311 -112.41 160.43 -117.90
CA LYS A 311 -112.71 160.61 -119.33
C LYS A 311 -113.79 161.66 -119.63
N LYS A 312 -114.63 161.98 -118.65
CA LYS A 312 -115.79 162.89 -118.84
C LYS A 312 -115.53 164.33 -118.40
N GLN A 313 -114.29 164.68 -118.07
CA GLN A 313 -113.88 166.02 -117.62
C GLN A 313 -114.75 166.58 -116.48
N ASP A 314 -115.02 165.74 -115.49
CA ASP A 314 -115.89 166.06 -114.35
C ASP A 314 -115.16 165.77 -113.02
N PHE A 315 -114.37 166.75 -112.56
CA PHE A 315 -113.36 166.57 -111.50
C PHE A 315 -113.91 166.33 -110.09
N ASN A 316 -115.15 166.71 -109.81
CA ASN A 316 -115.73 166.55 -108.47
C ASN A 316 -116.10 165.09 -108.15
N LYS A 317 -116.45 164.28 -109.16
CA LYS A 317 -116.73 162.84 -108.98
C LYS A 317 -115.46 162.00 -108.80
N VAL A 318 -114.36 162.38 -109.44
CA VAL A 318 -113.05 161.70 -109.27
C VAL A 318 -112.54 161.87 -107.82
N GLN A 319 -112.67 163.08 -107.26
CA GLN A 319 -112.13 163.38 -105.93
C GLN A 319 -112.90 162.68 -104.80
N THR A 320 -114.20 162.44 -104.98
CA THR A 320 -115.03 161.69 -104.01
C THR A 320 -114.75 160.18 -104.07
N LEU A 321 -114.54 159.64 -105.26
CA LEU A 321 -114.21 158.21 -105.44
C LEU A 321 -112.78 157.86 -104.96
N MET A 322 -111.80 158.75 -105.13
CA MET A 322 -110.44 158.54 -104.57
C MET A 322 -110.42 158.49 -103.04
N LYS A 323 -111.19 159.34 -102.36
CA LYS A 323 -111.27 159.31 -100.89
C LYS A 323 -111.92 158.04 -100.35
N GLN A 324 -112.81 157.40 -101.12
CA GLN A 324 -113.39 156.11 -100.73
C GLN A 324 -112.41 154.94 -100.94
N PHE A 325 -111.55 155.00 -101.97
CA PHE A 325 -110.50 154.01 -102.18
C PHE A 325 -109.47 154.02 -101.04
N GLU A 326 -108.95 155.20 -100.67
CA GLU A 326 -107.95 155.33 -99.59
C GLU A 326 -108.46 154.88 -98.22
N LYS A 327 -109.76 155.04 -97.94
CA LYS A 327 -110.34 154.63 -96.66
C LYS A 327 -110.40 153.12 -96.51
N ILE A 328 -110.68 152.38 -97.59
CA ILE A 328 -110.76 150.92 -97.56
C ILE A 328 -109.36 150.30 -97.58
N GLU A 329 -108.38 150.92 -98.26
CA GLU A 329 -107.02 150.39 -98.31
C GLU A 329 -106.35 150.34 -96.92
N LYS A 330 -106.62 151.34 -96.06
CA LYS A 330 -105.95 151.50 -94.75
C LYS A 330 -106.48 150.64 -93.58
N SER A 331 -107.50 149.78 -93.76
CA SER A 331 -107.99 148.91 -92.66
C SER A 331 -107.12 147.63 -92.50
N ASN A 332 -106.44 147.45 -91.36
CA ASN A 332 -105.52 146.31 -91.13
C ASN A 332 -106.24 145.12 -90.47
N VAL A 333 -106.08 143.91 -91.03
CA VAL A 333 -106.84 142.69 -90.65
C VAL A 333 -105.99 141.64 -89.90
N ALA A 334 -104.65 141.70 -89.91
CA ALA A 334 -103.80 140.69 -89.27
C ALA A 334 -103.51 140.97 -87.78
N ARG A 335 -104.20 140.29 -86.86
CA ARG A 335 -104.03 140.39 -85.39
C ARG A 335 -103.63 139.07 -84.71
N VAL A 336 -103.79 137.92 -85.37
CA VAL A 336 -103.64 136.60 -84.71
C VAL A 336 -102.23 136.02 -84.85
N THR A 337 -101.57 136.18 -86.01
CA THR A 337 -100.19 135.69 -86.25
C THR A 337 -99.11 136.37 -85.41
N ASP A 338 -99.22 137.68 -85.17
CA ASP A 338 -98.25 138.43 -84.36
C ASP A 338 -98.33 138.07 -82.86
N LYS A 339 -99.43 137.48 -82.42
CA LYS A 339 -99.60 137.01 -81.04
C LYS A 339 -98.92 135.67 -80.81
N THR A 340 -98.96 134.74 -81.78
CA THR A 340 -98.36 133.40 -81.64
C THR A 340 -96.84 133.47 -81.56
N ASP A 341 -96.19 134.32 -82.38
CA ASP A 341 -94.72 134.45 -82.37
C ASP A 341 -94.20 135.14 -81.10
N LYS A 342 -94.96 136.13 -80.57
CA LYS A 342 -94.62 136.76 -79.29
C LYS A 342 -94.75 135.81 -78.10
N LEU A 343 -95.70 134.88 -78.14
CA LEU A 343 -95.88 133.86 -77.11
C LEU A 343 -94.76 132.81 -77.15
N LEU A 344 -94.34 132.38 -78.35
CA LEU A 344 -93.23 131.45 -78.55
C LEU A 344 -91.91 132.03 -77.98
N ALA A 345 -91.61 133.28 -78.31
CA ALA A 345 -90.45 133.99 -77.77
C ALA A 345 -90.52 134.22 -76.26
N GLN A 346 -91.72 134.34 -75.67
CA GLN A 346 -91.87 134.45 -74.21
C GLN A 346 -91.62 133.12 -73.48
N GLU A 347 -92.09 132.00 -74.04
CA GLU A 347 -91.95 130.68 -73.42
C GLU A 347 -90.52 130.11 -73.50
N THR A 348 -89.78 130.38 -74.59
CA THR A 348 -88.41 129.83 -74.79
C THR A 348 -87.29 130.66 -74.17
N LYS A 349 -87.55 131.91 -73.76
CA LYS A 349 -86.51 132.83 -73.24
C LYS A 349 -85.76 132.31 -72.01
N LYS A 350 -86.47 131.70 -71.05
CA LYS A 350 -85.85 131.21 -69.80
C LYS A 350 -84.94 130.01 -70.02
N THR A 351 -85.29 129.11 -70.93
CA THR A 351 -84.46 127.93 -71.26
C THR A 351 -83.25 128.34 -72.10
N HIS A 352 -83.40 129.33 -72.98
CA HIS A 352 -82.31 129.92 -73.75
C HIS A 352 -81.22 130.53 -72.84
N GLU A 353 -81.61 131.39 -71.88
CA GLU A 353 -80.68 132.00 -70.93
C GLU A 353 -79.96 130.95 -70.04
N LYS A 354 -80.65 129.84 -69.73
CA LYS A 354 -80.06 128.74 -68.95
C LYS A 354 -79.02 127.95 -69.75
N ALA A 355 -79.27 127.67 -71.04
CA ALA A 355 -78.33 127.01 -71.93
C ALA A 355 -77.05 127.84 -72.13
N ILE A 356 -77.17 129.16 -72.32
CA ILE A 356 -76.02 130.09 -72.41
C ILE A 356 -75.18 130.05 -71.12
N LYS A 357 -75.82 130.12 -69.94
CA LYS A 357 -75.09 130.04 -68.66
C LYS A 357 -74.36 128.70 -68.50
N GLN A 358 -74.99 127.59 -68.89
CA GLN A 358 -74.37 126.26 -68.83
C GLN A 358 -73.15 126.17 -69.76
N LEU A 359 -73.25 126.65 -70.99
CA LEU A 359 -72.12 126.72 -71.92
C LEU A 359 -70.98 127.58 -71.38
N LYS A 360 -71.28 128.74 -70.77
CA LYS A 360 -70.27 129.61 -70.14
C LYS A 360 -69.52 128.92 -69.01
N THR A 361 -70.25 128.22 -68.13
CA THR A 361 -69.61 127.46 -67.04
C THR A 361 -68.76 126.29 -67.54
N LEU A 362 -69.15 125.66 -68.66
CA LEU A 362 -68.39 124.58 -69.28
C LEU A 362 -67.07 125.10 -69.85
N GLU A 363 -67.08 126.26 -70.52
CA GLU A 363 -65.90 126.88 -71.11
C GLU A 363 -64.88 127.34 -70.06
N LEU A 364 -65.34 127.98 -68.98
CA LEU A 364 -64.44 128.35 -67.87
C LEU A 364 -63.79 127.14 -67.21
N LYS A 365 -64.54 126.04 -67.07
CA LYS A 365 -64.00 124.79 -66.51
C LYS A 365 -62.97 124.14 -67.44
N TYR A 366 -63.24 124.14 -68.74
CA TYR A 366 -62.29 123.64 -69.74
C TYR A 366 -60.95 124.40 -69.71
N VAL A 367 -61.01 125.73 -69.66
CA VAL A 367 -59.81 126.58 -69.56
C VAL A 367 -59.02 126.31 -68.26
N GLN A 368 -59.71 126.09 -67.13
CA GLN A 368 -59.05 125.71 -65.87
C GLN A 368 -58.35 124.35 -65.95
N ASP A 369 -59.05 123.35 -66.48
CA ASP A 369 -58.55 121.97 -66.54
C ASP A 369 -57.39 121.83 -67.54
N MET A 370 -57.45 122.51 -68.70
CA MET A 370 -56.36 122.55 -69.68
C MET A 370 -55.09 123.20 -69.12
N ASN A 371 -55.24 124.37 -68.48
CA ASN A 371 -54.09 125.07 -67.91
C ASN A 371 -53.45 124.30 -66.73
N LYS A 372 -54.24 123.52 -65.97
CA LYS A 372 -53.70 122.62 -64.93
C LYS A 372 -52.81 121.53 -65.52
N GLN A 373 -53.16 120.97 -66.68
CA GLN A 373 -52.31 119.98 -67.34
C GLN A 373 -51.10 120.61 -68.03
N GLU A 374 -51.21 121.84 -68.53
CA GLU A 374 -50.06 122.62 -69.00
C GLU A 374 -49.05 122.88 -67.88
N LEU A 375 -49.53 123.26 -66.69
CA LEU A 375 -48.67 123.40 -65.51
C LEU A 375 -47.96 122.08 -65.16
N ASN A 376 -48.67 120.95 -65.21
CA ASN A 376 -48.08 119.65 -64.90
C ASN A 376 -47.00 119.26 -65.92
N TYR A 377 -47.23 119.54 -67.20
CA TYR A 377 -46.26 119.31 -68.27
C TYR A 377 -44.96 120.09 -68.04
N GLU A 378 -45.07 121.39 -67.73
CA GLU A 378 -43.91 122.24 -67.43
C GLU A 378 -43.18 121.83 -66.14
N LEU A 379 -43.92 121.41 -65.10
CA LEU A 379 -43.33 120.94 -63.84
C LEU A 379 -42.57 119.61 -64.01
N GLU A 380 -43.02 118.73 -64.90
CA GLU A 380 -42.35 117.46 -65.15
C GLU A 380 -41.01 117.64 -65.87
N HIS A 381 -40.90 118.59 -66.79
CA HIS A 381 -39.61 118.99 -67.36
C HIS A 381 -38.60 119.45 -66.29
N ILE A 382 -39.03 120.25 -65.31
CA ILE A 382 -38.14 120.66 -64.22
C ILE A 382 -37.73 119.47 -63.33
N LYS A 383 -38.62 118.48 -63.13
CA LYS A 383 -38.28 117.26 -62.38
C LYS A 383 -37.35 116.33 -63.13
N PHE A 384 -37.45 116.26 -64.46
CA PHE A 384 -36.54 115.51 -65.30
C PHE A 384 -35.13 116.08 -65.23
N GLU A 385 -34.99 117.41 -65.34
CA GLU A 385 -33.70 118.10 -65.14
C GLU A 385 -33.14 117.87 -63.72
N GLU A 386 -34.00 117.89 -62.68
CA GLU A 386 -33.60 117.54 -61.32
C GLU A 386 -33.08 116.10 -61.22
N SER A 387 -33.75 115.17 -61.89
CA SER A 387 -33.41 113.75 -61.86
C SER A 387 -32.12 113.46 -62.62
N LYS A 388 -31.93 114.08 -63.79
CA LYS A 388 -30.71 113.99 -64.60
C LYS A 388 -29.46 114.44 -63.83
N ILE A 389 -29.56 115.51 -63.04
CA ILE A 389 -28.44 116.05 -62.26
C ILE A 389 -28.15 115.23 -60.99
N LEU A 390 -29.17 114.61 -60.38
CA LEU A 390 -29.06 114.01 -59.04
C LEU A 390 -29.08 112.48 -58.98
N TYR A 391 -29.42 111.79 -60.06
CA TYR A 391 -29.67 110.34 -60.04
C TYR A 391 -28.45 109.54 -59.56
N LYS A 392 -27.28 109.73 -60.18
CA LYS A 392 -26.03 109.03 -59.84
C LYS A 392 -25.63 109.24 -58.37
N ILE A 393 -25.63 110.50 -57.92
CA ILE A 393 -25.29 110.87 -56.55
C ILE A 393 -26.29 110.31 -55.52
N LYS A 394 -27.57 110.18 -55.87
CA LYS A 394 -28.57 109.52 -55.01
C LYS A 394 -28.39 108.00 -54.99
N SER A 395 -28.08 107.40 -56.13
CA SER A 395 -27.79 105.97 -56.26
C SER A 395 -26.56 105.56 -55.45
N ASP A 396 -25.44 106.26 -55.62
CA ASP A 396 -24.21 106.03 -54.87
C ASP A 396 -24.43 106.18 -53.35
N HIS A 397 -25.20 107.20 -52.95
CA HIS A 397 -25.52 107.41 -51.54
C HIS A 397 -26.36 106.26 -50.95
N GLN A 398 -27.29 105.70 -51.74
CA GLN A 398 -28.08 104.53 -51.33
C GLN A 398 -27.23 103.26 -51.29
N ALA A 399 -26.34 103.06 -52.27
CA ALA A 399 -25.38 101.95 -52.29
C ALA A 399 -24.47 101.97 -51.05
N LEU A 400 -23.88 103.13 -50.71
CA LEU A 400 -23.04 103.27 -49.51
C LEU A 400 -23.77 103.00 -48.19
N LEU A 401 -25.06 103.35 -48.10
CA LEU A 401 -25.88 103.03 -46.92
C LEU A 401 -26.21 101.54 -46.86
N HIS A 402 -26.40 100.90 -48.01
CA HIS A 402 -26.63 99.46 -48.12
C HIS A 402 -25.38 98.66 -47.79
N ASP A 403 -24.19 99.06 -48.25
CA ASP A 403 -22.91 98.44 -47.88
C ASP A 403 -22.63 98.54 -46.37
N GLN A 404 -23.08 99.63 -45.73
CA GLN A 404 -23.03 99.76 -44.28
C GLN A 404 -23.89 98.72 -43.55
N GLN A 405 -24.98 98.28 -44.18
CA GLN A 405 -25.86 97.23 -43.65
C GLN A 405 -25.27 95.85 -43.92
N ILE A 406 -24.79 95.61 -45.15
CA ILE A 406 -24.09 94.37 -45.57
C ILE A 406 -22.89 94.06 -44.66
N THR A 407 -22.06 95.06 -44.36
CA THR A 407 -20.90 94.88 -43.47
C THR A 407 -21.28 94.54 -42.03
N LYS A 408 -22.44 95.01 -41.55
CA LYS A 408 -22.98 94.58 -40.25
C LYS A 408 -23.51 93.15 -40.30
N ASP A 409 -24.20 92.81 -41.38
CA ASP A 409 -24.79 91.49 -41.58
C ASP A 409 -23.67 90.42 -41.70
N HIS A 410 -22.57 90.71 -42.40
CA HIS A 410 -21.37 89.86 -42.43
C HIS A 410 -20.80 89.58 -41.03
N ILE A 411 -20.68 90.61 -40.19
CA ILE A 411 -20.12 90.44 -38.85
C ILE A 411 -21.08 89.70 -37.93
N HIS A 412 -22.39 89.89 -38.10
CA HIS A 412 -23.37 89.14 -37.34
C HIS A 412 -23.36 87.65 -37.73
N GLN A 413 -23.24 87.34 -39.02
CA GLN A 413 -23.08 85.96 -39.49
C GLN A 413 -21.77 85.33 -39.01
N LEU A 414 -20.66 86.06 -39.07
CA LEU A 414 -19.36 85.58 -38.57
C LEU A 414 -19.42 85.32 -37.05
N GLN A 415 -20.05 86.22 -36.28
CA GLN A 415 -20.27 86.01 -34.85
C GLN A 415 -21.09 84.77 -34.56
N SER A 416 -22.18 84.57 -35.31
CA SER A 416 -23.01 83.38 -35.22
C SER A 416 -22.18 82.12 -35.49
N PHE A 417 -21.49 82.06 -36.63
CA PHE A 417 -20.62 80.94 -37.02
C PHE A 417 -19.55 80.62 -35.98
N LEU A 418 -18.80 81.63 -35.50
CA LEU A 418 -17.76 81.42 -34.50
C LEU A 418 -18.33 80.89 -33.17
N SER A 419 -19.52 81.33 -32.78
CA SER A 419 -20.20 80.82 -31.58
C SER A 419 -20.65 79.37 -31.74
N THR A 420 -21.24 79.01 -32.89
CA THR A 420 -21.66 77.64 -33.19
C THR A 420 -20.45 76.71 -33.33
N LYS A 421 -19.36 77.18 -33.95
CA LYS A 421 -18.09 76.46 -34.05
C LYS A 421 -17.52 76.16 -32.66
N LEU A 422 -17.52 77.12 -31.75
CA LEU A 422 -17.05 76.92 -30.38
C LEU A 422 -17.85 75.83 -29.67
N GLU A 423 -19.18 75.91 -29.75
CA GLU A 423 -20.08 74.97 -29.07
C GLU A 423 -19.93 73.53 -29.58
N LEU A 424 -19.90 73.36 -30.91
CA LEU A 424 -19.69 72.04 -31.52
C LEU A 424 -18.29 71.49 -31.24
N THR A 425 -17.25 72.33 -31.28
CA THR A 425 -15.88 71.89 -30.95
C THR A 425 -15.77 71.47 -29.48
N LYS A 426 -16.51 72.13 -28.58
CA LYS A 426 -16.58 71.74 -27.16
C LYS A 426 -17.23 70.37 -26.98
N GLN A 427 -18.36 70.12 -27.66
CA GLN A 427 -19.02 68.81 -27.64
C GLN A 427 -18.10 67.73 -28.22
N LEU A 428 -17.42 68.01 -29.33
CA LEU A 428 -16.47 67.11 -29.97
C LEU A 428 -15.29 66.76 -29.05
N TYR A 429 -14.70 67.73 -28.37
CA TYR A 429 -13.61 67.44 -27.42
C TYR A 429 -14.09 66.69 -26.17
N GLN A 430 -15.32 66.94 -25.70
CA GLN A 430 -15.91 66.14 -24.64
C GLN A 430 -16.04 64.67 -25.06
N LEU A 431 -16.56 64.40 -26.26
CA LEU A 431 -16.69 63.04 -26.79
C LEU A 431 -15.33 62.37 -27.05
N LYS A 432 -14.33 63.11 -27.55
CA LYS A 432 -12.97 62.57 -27.70
C LYS A 432 -12.33 62.22 -26.35
N THR A 433 -12.60 63.03 -25.33
CA THR A 433 -12.15 62.75 -23.95
C THR A 433 -12.85 61.53 -23.37
N THR A 434 -14.17 61.39 -23.54
CA THR A 434 -14.91 60.22 -23.05
C THR A 434 -14.48 58.94 -23.76
N LEU A 435 -14.25 58.99 -25.08
CA LEU A 435 -13.70 57.86 -25.84
C LEU A 435 -12.34 57.43 -25.28
N ARG A 436 -11.45 58.38 -25.05
CA ARG A 436 -10.10 58.09 -24.56
C ARG A 436 -10.09 57.54 -23.13
N ILE A 437 -10.97 58.04 -22.27
CA ILE A 437 -11.14 57.51 -20.90
C ILE A 437 -11.65 56.06 -20.97
N ALA A 438 -12.64 55.77 -21.81
CA ALA A 438 -13.14 54.41 -22.00
C ALA A 438 -12.05 53.45 -22.49
N GLU A 439 -11.19 53.86 -23.44
CA GLU A 439 -10.03 53.06 -23.86
C GLU A 439 -9.06 52.75 -22.71
N LEU A 440 -8.79 53.74 -21.86
CA LEU A 440 -7.92 53.55 -20.68
C LEU A 440 -8.57 52.62 -19.64
N ASP A 441 -9.88 52.71 -19.44
CA ASP A 441 -10.62 51.81 -18.54
C ASP A 441 -10.59 50.36 -19.02
N ILE A 442 -10.72 50.12 -20.33
CA ILE A 442 -10.58 48.78 -20.93
C ILE A 442 -9.18 48.21 -20.68
N MET A 443 -8.13 49.03 -20.84
CA MET A 443 -6.76 48.59 -20.59
C MET A 443 -6.53 48.25 -19.11
N MET A 444 -7.07 49.07 -18.21
CA MET A 444 -6.97 48.85 -16.76
C MET A 444 -7.66 47.54 -16.33
N GLU A 445 -8.88 47.29 -16.79
CA GLU A 445 -9.60 46.05 -16.48
C GLU A 445 -8.93 44.81 -17.09
N ASN A 446 -8.32 44.94 -18.27
CA ASN A 446 -7.53 43.86 -18.86
C ASN A 446 -6.30 43.48 -18.02
N GLU A 447 -5.60 44.47 -17.44
CA GLU A 447 -4.46 44.23 -16.54
C GLU A 447 -4.91 43.60 -15.21
N LYS A 448 -6.03 44.09 -14.64
CA LYS A 448 -6.62 43.52 -13.41
C LYS A 448 -7.06 42.06 -13.59
N THR A 449 -7.68 41.74 -14.72
CA THR A 449 -8.08 40.36 -15.03
C THR A 449 -6.88 39.43 -15.25
N ASP A 450 -5.74 39.94 -15.71
CA ASP A 450 -4.51 39.16 -15.76
C ASP A 450 -3.94 38.89 -14.36
N HIS A 451 -4.04 39.85 -13.43
CA HIS A 451 -3.67 39.61 -12.02
C HIS A 451 -4.50 38.51 -11.35
N THR A 452 -5.83 38.51 -11.56
CA THR A 452 -6.68 37.47 -10.96
C THR A 452 -6.34 36.07 -11.49
N LEU A 453 -5.95 35.96 -12.77
CA LEU A 453 -5.44 34.72 -13.34
C LEU A 453 -4.13 34.28 -12.70
N ILE A 454 -3.19 35.20 -12.53
CA ILE A 454 -1.89 34.93 -11.91
C ILE A 454 -2.09 34.45 -10.46
N ASP A 455 -3.00 35.04 -9.71
CA ASP A 455 -3.33 34.60 -8.36
C ASP A 455 -4.00 33.21 -8.36
N GLY A 456 -4.84 32.91 -9.34
CA GLY A 456 -5.35 31.56 -9.58
C GLY A 456 -4.25 30.54 -9.89
N PHE A 457 -3.23 30.92 -10.65
CA PHE A 457 -2.07 30.06 -10.91
C PHE A 457 -1.20 29.86 -9.66
N LYS A 458 -1.04 30.89 -8.82
CA LYS A 458 -0.31 30.78 -7.55
C LYS A 458 -0.97 29.78 -6.61
N THR A 459 -2.30 29.80 -6.47
CA THR A 459 -3.02 28.85 -5.61
C THR A 459 -2.91 27.43 -6.14
N LEU A 460 -3.06 27.22 -7.45
CA LEU A 460 -2.85 25.90 -8.05
C LEU A 460 -1.40 25.40 -7.87
N LEU A 461 -0.42 26.28 -8.02
CA LEU A 461 1.00 25.95 -7.81
C LEU A 461 1.32 25.64 -6.33
N GLN A 462 0.64 26.30 -5.37
CA GLN A 462 0.71 25.95 -3.95
C GLN A 462 0.23 24.53 -3.72
N GLU A 463 -0.93 24.14 -4.26
CA GLU A 463 -1.45 22.78 -4.13
C GLU A 463 -0.47 21.73 -4.69
N LEU A 464 0.18 22.01 -5.83
CA LEU A 464 1.19 21.12 -6.39
C LEU A 464 2.40 20.98 -5.47
N LYS A 465 2.90 22.10 -4.95
CA LYS A 465 4.06 22.13 -4.06
C LYS A 465 3.77 21.45 -2.73
N GLU A 466 2.54 21.49 -2.23
CA GLU A 466 2.16 20.72 -1.04
C GLU A 466 2.22 19.21 -1.28
N VAL A 467 1.76 18.72 -2.44
CA VAL A 467 1.86 17.30 -2.80
C VAL A 467 3.32 16.90 -2.98
N GLU A 468 4.12 17.73 -3.66
CA GLU A 468 5.57 17.52 -3.80
C GLU A 468 6.26 17.49 -2.43
N ARG A 469 5.90 18.39 -1.51
CA ARG A 469 6.41 18.40 -0.13
C ARG A 469 6.07 17.11 0.61
N LYS A 470 4.81 16.67 0.57
CA LYS A 470 4.38 15.41 1.21
C LYS A 470 5.14 14.22 0.63
N ARG A 471 5.31 14.16 -0.69
CA ARG A 471 6.11 13.13 -1.37
C ARG A 471 7.55 13.14 -0.90
N LEU A 472 8.22 14.30 -0.88
CA LEU A 472 9.62 14.39 -0.47
C LEU A 472 9.83 14.02 1.00
N LEU A 473 8.92 14.39 1.89
CA LEU A 473 8.97 13.96 3.30
C LEU A 473 8.77 12.45 3.44
N ALA A 474 7.79 11.87 2.75
CA ALA A 474 7.57 10.43 2.75
C ALA A 474 8.77 9.68 2.13
N LEU A 475 9.41 10.22 1.10
CA LEU A 475 10.64 9.64 0.55
C LEU A 475 11.76 9.65 1.59
N GLN A 476 11.97 10.78 2.27
CA GLN A 476 13.00 10.93 3.29
C GLN A 476 12.84 9.95 4.45
N GLU A 477 11.60 9.71 4.91
CA GLU A 477 11.28 8.70 5.95
C GLU A 477 11.67 7.28 5.51
N ASN A 478 11.60 7.01 4.20
CA ASN A 478 11.78 5.68 3.67
C ASN A 478 13.18 5.38 3.11
N VAL A 479 14.06 6.39 2.91
CA VAL A 479 15.45 6.16 2.46
C VAL A 479 16.19 5.23 3.42
N ASN A 480 15.96 5.37 4.73
CA ASN A 480 16.68 4.61 5.75
C ASN A 480 15.99 3.29 6.11
N HIS A 481 14.82 2.96 5.53
CA HIS A 481 14.22 1.64 5.69
C HIS A 481 15.15 0.53 5.17
N HIS A 482 15.99 0.81 4.17
CA HIS A 482 17.01 -0.13 3.71
C HIS A 482 18.07 -0.42 4.79
N GLU A 483 18.46 0.60 5.55
CA GLU A 483 19.43 0.45 6.63
C GLU A 483 18.82 -0.27 7.85
N ILE A 484 17.55 0.01 8.17
CA ILE A 484 16.77 -0.72 9.18
C ILE A 484 16.69 -2.21 8.81
N ILE A 485 16.33 -2.52 7.56
CA ILE A 485 16.32 -3.89 7.03
C ILE A 485 17.69 -4.56 7.20
N LYS A 486 18.77 -3.84 6.88
CA LYS A 486 20.13 -4.36 6.99
C LYS A 486 20.51 -4.69 8.44
N ILE A 487 20.14 -3.83 9.39
CA ILE A 487 20.36 -4.07 10.82
C ILE A 487 19.59 -5.31 11.29
N ASP A 488 18.31 -5.41 10.92
CA ASP A 488 17.49 -6.57 11.29
C ASP A 488 18.04 -7.88 10.71
N GLN A 489 18.51 -7.86 9.46
CA GLN A 489 19.17 -9.00 8.84
C GLN A 489 20.46 -9.39 9.56
N GLN A 490 21.29 -8.41 9.93
CA GLN A 490 22.53 -8.66 10.67
C GLN A 490 22.24 -9.29 12.04
N TYR A 491 21.20 -8.83 12.73
CA TYR A 491 20.77 -9.43 13.99
C TYR A 491 20.31 -10.88 13.83
N HIS A 492 19.43 -11.17 12.86
CA HIS A 492 18.96 -12.54 12.62
C HIS A 492 20.08 -13.50 12.21
N ILE A 493 21.03 -13.04 11.39
CA ILE A 493 22.22 -13.83 11.04
C ILE A 493 23.09 -14.05 12.29
N GLY A 494 23.33 -13.01 13.09
CA GLY A 494 24.10 -13.12 14.34
C GLY A 494 23.48 -14.12 15.32
N LYS A 495 22.15 -14.05 15.51
CA LYS A 495 21.38 -14.97 16.35
C LYS A 495 21.53 -16.43 15.89
N THR A 496 21.33 -16.69 14.60
CA THR A 496 21.43 -18.06 14.06
C THR A 496 22.84 -18.64 14.18
N VAL A 497 23.88 -17.82 14.04
CA VAL A 497 25.28 -18.24 14.27
C VAL A 497 25.51 -18.62 15.74
N LEU A 498 24.96 -17.86 16.68
CA LEU A 498 25.05 -18.19 18.12
C LEU A 498 24.28 -19.47 18.47
N ASP A 499 23.05 -19.62 17.96
CA ASP A 499 22.21 -20.80 18.20
C ASP A 499 22.92 -22.09 17.70
N LEU A 500 23.52 -22.06 16.50
CA LEU A 500 24.29 -23.18 15.94
C LEU A 500 25.54 -23.50 16.76
N LYS A 501 26.23 -22.47 17.28
CA LYS A 501 27.41 -22.65 18.12
C LYS A 501 27.05 -23.28 19.46
N LEU A 502 25.95 -22.85 20.07
CA LEU A 502 25.44 -23.45 21.31
C LEU A 502 25.07 -24.91 21.09
N HIS A 503 24.28 -25.21 20.05
CA HIS A 503 23.85 -26.58 19.77
C HIS A 503 25.05 -27.55 19.66
N LYS A 504 26.08 -27.18 18.89
CA LYS A 504 27.32 -27.96 18.77
C LYS A 504 28.03 -28.18 20.11
N GLN A 505 28.09 -27.14 20.96
CA GLN A 505 28.73 -27.26 22.27
C GLN A 505 27.93 -28.18 23.22
N LEU A 506 26.60 -28.15 23.16
CA LEU A 506 25.76 -29.01 23.99
C LEU A 506 25.86 -30.48 23.59
N THR A 507 25.88 -30.79 22.29
CA THR A 507 26.04 -32.16 21.80
C THR A 507 27.41 -32.74 22.14
N ASP A 508 28.49 -31.95 22.02
CA ASP A 508 29.85 -32.35 22.44
C ASP A 508 29.92 -32.68 23.94
N ILE A 509 29.22 -31.91 24.79
CA ILE A 509 29.16 -32.15 26.25
C ILE A 509 28.37 -33.43 26.55
N ASP A 510 27.21 -33.61 25.91
CA ASP A 510 26.35 -34.78 26.12
C ASP A 510 27.05 -36.08 25.67
N GLN A 511 27.81 -36.03 24.56
CA GLN A 511 28.62 -37.16 24.09
C GLN A 511 29.71 -37.54 25.10
N ARG A 512 30.37 -36.55 25.73
CA ARG A 512 31.38 -36.80 26.77
C ARG A 512 30.77 -37.41 28.03
N ILE A 513 29.62 -36.91 28.48
CA ILE A 513 28.89 -37.46 29.63
C ILE A 513 28.53 -38.93 29.38
N LEU A 514 27.97 -39.23 28.21
CA LEU A 514 27.55 -40.59 27.87
C LEU A 514 28.76 -41.53 27.76
N LYS A 515 29.85 -41.09 27.14
CA LYS A 515 31.09 -41.86 27.04
C LYS A 515 31.65 -42.22 28.41
N THR A 516 31.81 -41.25 29.32
CA THR A 516 32.38 -41.50 30.66
C THR A 516 31.47 -42.38 31.52
N ARG A 517 30.14 -42.21 31.42
CA ARG A 517 29.16 -43.06 32.12
C ARG A 517 29.20 -44.51 31.62
N ASN A 518 29.24 -44.70 30.31
CA ASN A 518 29.22 -46.05 29.75
C ASN A 518 30.59 -46.74 29.89
N GLU A 519 31.71 -46.00 29.84
CA GLU A 519 33.04 -46.55 30.12
C GLU A 519 33.21 -47.00 31.58
N SER A 520 32.66 -46.25 32.55
CA SER A 520 32.65 -46.67 33.97
C SER A 520 31.75 -47.89 34.18
N LEU A 521 30.55 -47.90 33.60
CA LEU A 521 29.67 -49.08 33.63
C LEU A 521 30.37 -50.33 33.07
N ILE A 522 31.10 -50.20 31.95
CA ILE A 522 31.86 -51.32 31.37
C ILE A 522 32.95 -51.81 32.33
N LYS A 523 33.66 -50.91 33.02
CA LYS A 523 34.68 -51.31 34.01
C LYS A 523 34.06 -52.05 35.19
N ILE A 524 32.96 -51.52 35.73
CA ILE A 524 32.25 -52.11 36.88
C ILE A 524 31.70 -53.49 36.52
N GLU A 525 31.02 -53.66 35.38
CA GLU A 525 30.46 -54.95 34.99
C GLU A 525 31.55 -56.00 34.72
N LYS A 526 32.71 -55.61 34.16
CA LYS A 526 33.85 -56.54 33.99
C LYS A 526 34.43 -57.02 35.31
N MET A 527 34.64 -56.10 36.26
CA MET A 527 35.17 -56.47 37.58
C MET A 527 34.15 -57.30 38.37
N LYS A 528 32.85 -57.05 38.18
CA LYS A 528 31.78 -57.85 38.76
C LYS A 528 31.74 -59.27 38.19
N GLU A 529 31.90 -59.41 36.88
CA GLU A 529 32.02 -60.70 36.18
C GLU A 529 33.20 -61.53 36.73
N GLU A 530 34.38 -60.91 36.85
CA GLU A 530 35.58 -61.56 37.38
C GLU A 530 35.37 -62.04 38.83
N ALA A 531 34.85 -61.17 39.70
CA ALA A 531 34.61 -61.49 41.11
C ALA A 531 33.49 -62.53 41.31
N ASN A 532 32.40 -62.46 40.55
CA ASN A 532 31.32 -63.44 40.60
C ASN A 532 31.80 -64.82 40.10
N SER A 533 32.58 -64.86 39.03
CA SER A 533 33.15 -66.10 38.50
C SER A 533 34.08 -66.78 39.51
N GLU A 534 34.87 -65.99 40.25
CA GLU A 534 35.73 -66.49 41.33
C GLU A 534 34.91 -67.01 42.51
N ILE A 535 33.83 -66.33 42.90
CA ILE A 535 32.91 -66.83 43.96
C ILE A 535 32.31 -68.18 43.57
N ILE A 536 31.80 -68.32 42.35
CA ILE A 536 31.19 -69.57 41.85
C ILE A 536 32.21 -70.72 41.88
N TYR A 537 33.46 -70.45 41.49
CA TYR A 537 34.54 -71.44 41.52
C TYR A 537 34.88 -71.88 42.96
N GLN A 538 35.00 -70.94 43.90
CA GLN A 538 35.33 -71.29 45.28
C GLN A 538 34.16 -72.02 45.99
N GLU A 539 32.92 -71.68 45.66
CA GLU A 539 31.73 -72.38 46.17
C GLU A 539 31.64 -73.82 45.63
N SER A 540 32.15 -74.09 44.42
CA SER A 540 32.23 -75.46 43.87
C SER A 540 33.22 -76.34 44.62
N LEU A 541 34.40 -75.81 44.95
CA LEU A 541 35.43 -76.54 45.70
C LEU A 541 34.93 -77.01 47.08
N ILE A 542 34.07 -76.22 47.72
CA ILE A 542 33.41 -76.58 48.98
C ILE A 542 32.44 -77.75 48.76
N LYS A 543 31.62 -77.71 47.70
CA LYS A 543 30.68 -78.79 47.37
C LYS A 543 31.41 -80.09 47.03
N ILE A 544 32.53 -80.03 46.32
CA ILE A 544 33.37 -81.20 46.01
C ILE A 544 33.96 -81.78 47.30
N ALA A 545 34.50 -80.93 48.19
CA ALA A 545 35.01 -81.36 49.48
C ALA A 545 33.96 -82.09 50.33
N GLN A 546 32.69 -81.63 50.30
CA GLN A 546 31.57 -82.30 50.97
C GLN A 546 31.33 -83.71 50.43
N LYS A 547 31.33 -83.86 49.10
CA LYS A 547 31.09 -85.15 48.45
C LYS A 547 32.24 -86.14 48.64
N GLU A 548 33.48 -85.66 48.71
CA GLU A 548 34.62 -86.53 49.03
C GLU A 548 34.62 -87.02 50.49
N ARG A 549 34.18 -86.18 51.44
CA ARG A 549 33.98 -86.62 52.83
C ARG A 549 32.93 -87.74 52.91
N GLU A 550 31.80 -87.57 52.24
CA GLU A 550 30.74 -88.60 52.17
C GLU A 550 31.30 -89.94 51.66
N LEU A 551 32.10 -89.90 50.59
CA LEU A 551 32.74 -91.08 50.02
C LEU A 551 33.69 -91.80 51.00
N GLN A 552 34.50 -91.05 51.75
CA GLN A 552 35.44 -91.64 52.71
C GLN A 552 34.70 -92.30 53.89
N LEU A 553 33.63 -91.67 54.40
CA LEU A 553 32.85 -92.21 55.50
C LEU A 553 32.17 -93.54 55.15
N THR A 554 31.58 -93.65 53.95
CA THR A 554 30.91 -94.88 53.49
C THR A 554 31.91 -96.04 53.37
N LYS A 555 33.14 -95.79 52.91
CA LYS A 555 34.21 -96.80 52.82
C LYS A 555 34.69 -97.31 54.18
N VAL A 556 34.83 -96.43 55.15
CA VAL A 556 35.25 -96.82 56.51
C VAL A 556 34.17 -97.65 57.19
N HIS A 557 32.89 -97.29 57.02
CA HIS A 557 31.77 -98.04 57.59
C HIS A 557 31.69 -99.47 57.05
N SER A 558 31.97 -99.69 55.76
CA SER A 558 31.90 -101.02 55.15
C SER A 558 33.00 -101.97 55.63
N LEU A 559 34.22 -101.46 55.85
CA LEU A 559 35.32 -102.23 56.45
C LEU A 559 34.95 -102.75 57.85
N TYR A 560 34.33 -101.88 58.65
CA TYR A 560 33.92 -102.20 60.01
C TYR A 560 32.80 -103.26 60.07
N GLU A 561 31.76 -103.15 59.23
CA GLU A 561 30.67 -104.14 59.22
C GLU A 561 31.16 -105.55 58.88
N ASN A 562 32.13 -105.65 57.97
CA ASN A 562 32.72 -106.93 57.58
C ASN A 562 33.50 -107.57 58.73
N GLU A 563 34.34 -106.82 59.44
CA GLU A 563 35.08 -107.32 60.60
C GLU A 563 34.16 -107.74 61.76
N ARG A 564 33.10 -106.96 62.02
CA ARG A 564 32.09 -107.30 63.02
C ARG A 564 31.41 -108.63 62.70
N SER A 565 31.02 -108.86 61.45
CA SER A 565 30.39 -110.12 61.03
C SER A 565 31.31 -111.34 61.22
N LEU A 566 32.61 -111.18 60.97
CA LEU A 566 33.62 -112.23 61.19
C LEU A 566 33.83 -112.53 62.68
N ALA A 567 33.74 -111.52 63.54
CA ALA A 567 33.89 -111.69 64.98
C ALA A 567 32.66 -112.36 65.62
N GLU A 568 31.44 -112.00 65.21
CA GLU A 568 30.20 -112.65 65.65
C GLU A 568 30.19 -114.16 65.30
N GLU A 569 30.76 -114.54 64.15
CA GLU A 569 30.90 -115.94 63.71
C GLU A 569 31.79 -116.80 64.61
N GLN A 570 32.85 -116.23 65.20
CA GLN A 570 33.71 -116.95 66.15
C GLN A 570 32.96 -117.29 67.43
N VAL A 571 32.08 -116.39 67.90
CA VAL A 571 31.28 -116.60 69.12
C VAL A 571 30.22 -117.68 68.89
N GLU A 572 29.51 -117.65 67.77
CA GLU A 572 28.47 -118.65 67.46
C GLU A 572 29.06 -120.05 67.23
N ARG A 573 30.26 -120.15 66.65
CA ARG A 573 30.95 -121.44 66.44
C ARG A 573 31.47 -122.07 67.72
N ILE A 574 32.00 -121.27 68.65
CA ILE A 574 32.36 -121.76 69.99
C ILE A 574 31.12 -122.35 70.68
N ASN A 575 29.96 -121.69 70.57
CA ASN A 575 28.71 -122.19 71.16
C ASN A 575 28.23 -123.51 70.53
N LEU A 576 28.34 -123.68 69.21
CA LEU A 576 28.05 -124.96 68.54
C LEU A 576 29.06 -126.06 68.93
N GLY A 577 30.34 -125.72 69.11
CA GLY A 577 31.37 -126.63 69.60
C GLY A 577 31.09 -127.18 71.00
N ILE A 578 30.48 -126.38 71.89
CA ILE A 578 30.06 -126.80 73.24
C ILE A 578 28.97 -127.88 73.17
N GLN A 579 27.98 -127.75 72.28
CA GLN A 579 26.91 -128.75 72.12
C GLN A 579 27.43 -130.08 71.58
N VAL A 580 28.42 -130.04 70.69
CA VAL A 580 29.05 -131.24 70.14
C VAL A 580 29.90 -131.94 71.20
N ASN A 581 30.66 -131.19 72.02
CA ASN A 581 31.51 -131.78 73.05
C ASN A 581 30.72 -132.57 74.13
N ASP A 582 29.54 -132.09 74.55
CA ASP A 582 28.67 -132.80 75.51
C ASP A 582 28.10 -134.13 74.98
N ALA A 583 27.88 -134.25 73.66
CA ALA A 583 27.50 -135.50 73.03
C ALA A 583 28.70 -136.45 72.83
N PHE A 584 29.91 -135.90 72.63
CA PHE A 584 31.13 -136.65 72.33
C PHE A 584 31.85 -137.24 73.56
N VAL A 585 31.66 -136.71 74.77
CA VAL A 585 32.28 -137.24 76.02
C VAL A 585 31.83 -138.69 76.35
N LYS A 586 30.78 -139.21 75.68
CA LYS A 586 30.28 -140.57 75.91
C LYS A 586 30.90 -141.68 75.02
N THR A 587 31.64 -141.38 73.95
CA THR A 587 32.18 -142.44 73.05
C THR A 587 33.48 -142.05 72.30
N THR A 588 34.59 -142.66 72.75
CA THR A 588 35.97 -142.77 72.20
C THR A 588 36.79 -141.50 71.80
N LEU A 589 37.96 -141.34 72.48
CA LEU A 589 38.99 -140.29 72.36
C LEU A 589 39.54 -140.00 70.95
N GLN A 590 39.49 -140.97 70.03
CA GLN A 590 40.10 -140.83 68.70
C GLN A 590 39.37 -139.80 67.83
N ASN A 591 38.07 -139.61 68.07
CA ASN A 591 37.27 -138.61 67.35
C ASN A 591 37.51 -137.18 67.86
N GLN A 592 37.95 -136.99 69.10
CA GLN A 592 38.28 -135.67 69.66
C GLN A 592 39.54 -135.08 69.01
N ILE A 593 40.52 -135.91 68.65
CA ILE A 593 41.74 -135.49 67.94
C ILE A 593 41.40 -134.96 66.53
N LEU A 594 40.51 -135.65 65.81
CA LEU A 594 40.12 -135.25 64.45
C LEU A 594 39.38 -133.89 64.45
N PHE A 595 38.53 -133.65 65.46
CA PHE A 595 37.80 -132.39 65.59
C PHE A 595 38.73 -131.21 65.88
N ALA A 596 39.69 -131.36 66.81
CA ALA A 596 40.65 -130.30 67.13
C ALA A 596 41.54 -129.94 65.92
N GLN A 597 41.98 -130.92 65.13
CA GLN A 597 42.72 -130.68 63.88
C GLN A 597 41.89 -129.93 62.83
N GLN A 598 40.60 -130.22 62.70
CA GLN A 598 39.72 -129.50 61.78
C GLN A 598 39.56 -128.03 62.20
N GLN A 599 39.47 -127.75 63.50
CA GLN A 599 39.35 -126.37 64.00
C GLN A 599 40.62 -125.54 63.78
N ILE A 600 41.81 -126.14 63.95
CA ILE A 600 43.08 -125.47 63.64
C ILE A 600 43.14 -125.08 62.16
N ASN A 601 42.85 -126.01 61.24
CA ASN A 601 42.87 -125.73 59.80
C ASN A 601 41.84 -124.65 59.40
N CYS A 602 40.68 -124.60 60.05
CA CYS A 602 39.70 -123.55 59.83
C CYS A 602 40.22 -122.18 60.29
N ALA A 603 40.86 -122.09 61.47
CA ALA A 603 41.46 -120.85 61.96
C ALA A 603 42.57 -120.32 61.02
N GLU A 604 43.36 -121.21 60.41
CA GLU A 604 44.34 -120.80 59.40
C GLU A 604 43.66 -120.22 58.15
N SER A 605 42.63 -120.90 57.62
CA SER A 605 41.92 -120.40 56.43
C SER A 605 41.16 -119.08 56.66
N GLU A 606 40.70 -118.80 57.88
CA GLU A 606 40.09 -117.50 58.23
C GLU A 606 41.10 -116.36 58.26
N PHE A 607 42.31 -116.62 58.75
CA PHE A 607 43.38 -115.63 58.73
C PHE A 607 43.72 -115.24 57.29
N ASP A 608 43.83 -116.22 56.39
CA ASP A 608 44.14 -115.97 54.98
C ASP A 608 43.07 -115.09 54.31
N ILE A 609 41.77 -115.35 54.58
CA ILE A 609 40.67 -114.53 54.05
C ILE A 609 40.71 -113.09 54.61
N ARG A 610 41.10 -112.91 55.88
CA ARG A 610 41.24 -111.57 56.48
C ARG A 610 42.37 -110.78 55.82
N VAL A 611 43.51 -111.41 55.57
CA VAL A 611 44.65 -110.78 54.90
C VAL A 611 44.32 -110.42 53.45
N GLU A 612 43.62 -111.29 52.72
CA GLU A 612 43.20 -111.01 51.34
C GLU A 612 42.29 -109.77 51.25
N ASN A 613 41.32 -109.63 52.16
CA ASN A 613 40.42 -108.47 52.20
C ASN A 613 41.14 -107.16 52.59
N ILE A 614 42.10 -107.21 53.53
CA ILE A 614 42.91 -106.05 53.91
C ILE A 614 43.77 -105.58 52.73
N ASN A 615 44.35 -106.51 51.97
CA ASN A 615 45.16 -106.15 50.81
C ASN A 615 44.31 -105.59 49.66
N LEU A 616 43.13 -106.13 49.41
CA LEU A 616 42.25 -105.65 48.33
C LEU A 616 41.78 -104.21 48.59
N THR A 617 41.47 -103.88 49.84
CA THR A 617 41.06 -102.52 50.24
C THR A 617 42.22 -101.53 50.20
N LYS A 618 43.42 -101.95 50.60
CA LYS A 618 44.67 -101.19 50.40
C LYS A 618 44.92 -100.88 48.92
N GLU A 619 44.82 -101.88 48.04
CA GLU A 619 45.05 -101.68 46.60
C GLU A 619 44.05 -100.70 45.98
N GLN A 620 42.78 -100.73 46.40
CA GLN A 620 41.76 -99.79 45.94
C GLN A 620 42.04 -98.34 46.41
N GLU A 621 42.49 -98.14 47.65
CA GLU A 621 42.88 -96.81 48.16
C GLU A 621 44.10 -96.25 47.42
N LEU A 622 45.14 -97.07 47.20
CA LEU A 622 46.33 -96.68 46.45
C LEU A 622 46.01 -96.35 44.98
N ALA A 623 45.16 -97.15 44.33
CA ALA A 623 44.77 -96.91 42.95
C ALA A 623 43.99 -95.60 42.77
N TYR A 624 43.15 -95.22 43.73
CA TYR A 624 42.42 -93.95 43.70
C TYR A 624 43.34 -92.75 43.93
N ALA A 625 44.18 -92.79 44.97
CA ALA A 625 45.11 -91.71 45.29
C ALA A 625 46.10 -91.46 44.13
N ASN A 626 46.65 -92.52 43.55
CA ASN A 626 47.55 -92.41 42.40
C ASN A 626 46.86 -91.82 41.16
N LYS A 627 45.62 -92.22 40.85
CA LYS A 627 44.87 -91.62 39.72
C LYS A 627 44.63 -90.12 39.91
N LYS A 628 44.39 -89.67 41.15
CA LYS A 628 44.20 -88.25 41.45
C LYS A 628 45.53 -87.49 41.34
N ILE A 629 46.63 -88.03 41.88
CA ILE A 629 47.97 -87.45 41.70
C ILE A 629 48.30 -87.30 40.20
N ASP A 630 48.03 -88.34 39.39
CA ASP A 630 48.27 -88.30 37.95
C ASP A 630 47.40 -87.25 37.24
N TYR A 631 46.14 -87.08 37.66
CA TYR A 631 45.26 -86.04 37.13
C TYR A 631 45.80 -84.63 37.40
N TYR A 632 46.26 -84.35 38.62
CA TYR A 632 46.84 -83.05 38.96
C TYR A 632 48.14 -82.77 38.19
N ARG A 633 49.01 -83.77 38.04
CA ARG A 633 50.22 -83.66 37.21
C ARG A 633 49.90 -83.41 35.74
N GLN A 634 48.86 -84.06 35.19
CA GLN A 634 48.43 -83.84 33.81
C GLN A 634 47.96 -82.39 33.55
N LYS A 635 47.38 -81.72 34.55
CA LYS A 635 46.98 -80.31 34.42
C LYS A 635 48.20 -79.39 34.20
N TYR A 636 49.24 -79.54 35.02
CA TYR A 636 50.47 -78.76 34.87
C TYR A 636 51.20 -79.10 33.56
N GLU A 637 51.23 -80.36 33.14
CA GLU A 637 51.75 -80.76 31.81
C GLU A 637 50.97 -80.11 30.66
N TYR A 638 49.64 -80.01 30.78
CA TYR A 638 48.82 -79.33 29.79
C TYR A 638 49.14 -77.83 29.71
N GLU A 639 49.26 -77.14 30.84
CA GLU A 639 49.63 -75.72 30.87
C GLU A 639 51.03 -75.47 30.29
N LYS A 640 52.02 -76.32 30.62
CA LYS A 640 53.35 -76.31 29.99
C LYS A 640 53.25 -76.48 28.47
N SER A 641 52.41 -77.41 28.00
CA SER A 641 52.20 -77.66 26.57
C SER A 641 51.56 -76.45 25.86
N LYS A 642 50.60 -75.78 26.50
CA LYS A 642 49.93 -74.59 25.97
C LYS A 642 50.90 -73.41 25.85
N LEU A 643 51.70 -73.15 26.88
CA LEU A 643 52.73 -72.10 26.84
C LEU A 643 53.79 -72.39 25.77
N ARG A 644 54.21 -73.66 25.61
CA ARG A 644 55.10 -74.06 24.51
C ARG A 644 54.47 -73.83 23.14
N LYS A 645 53.17 -74.07 22.99
CA LYS A 645 52.45 -73.84 21.73
C LYS A 645 52.32 -72.34 21.43
N GLU A 646 51.94 -71.51 22.41
CA GLU A 646 51.89 -70.06 22.24
C GLU A 646 53.26 -69.45 21.95
N LEU A 647 54.33 -69.98 22.59
CA LEU A 647 55.70 -69.62 22.26
C LEU A 647 56.02 -69.96 20.81
N ASN A 648 55.69 -71.17 20.36
CA ASN A 648 55.92 -71.58 18.97
C ASN A 648 55.15 -70.71 17.97
N ASP A 649 53.86 -70.42 18.20
CA ASP A 649 53.06 -69.58 17.31
C ASP A 649 53.65 -68.16 17.20
N LYS A 650 54.06 -67.57 18.33
CA LYS A 650 54.70 -66.24 18.36
C LYS A 650 56.10 -66.27 17.73
N LEU A 651 56.85 -67.36 17.89
CA LEU A 651 58.13 -67.55 17.22
C LEU A 651 57.94 -67.74 15.72
N GLU A 652 56.91 -68.44 15.26
CA GLU A 652 56.57 -68.56 13.84
C GLU A 652 56.25 -67.19 13.23
N ASP A 653 55.42 -66.37 13.89
CA ASP A 653 55.13 -65.00 13.46
C ASP A 653 56.38 -64.12 13.41
N LEU A 654 57.25 -64.21 14.41
CA LEU A 654 58.49 -63.43 14.45
C LEU A 654 59.56 -63.95 13.48
N ASN A 655 59.65 -65.27 13.26
CA ASN A 655 60.51 -65.88 12.25
C ASN A 655 60.02 -65.54 10.85
N PHE A 656 58.72 -65.49 10.62
CA PHE A 656 58.12 -65.02 9.38
C PHE A 656 58.43 -63.54 9.13
N LYS A 657 58.34 -62.70 10.16
CA LYS A 657 58.82 -61.30 10.09
C LYS A 657 60.32 -61.22 9.79
N LEU A 658 61.14 -62.06 10.40
CA LEU A 658 62.59 -62.13 10.15
C LEU A 658 62.92 -62.56 8.70
N LEU A 659 62.06 -63.38 8.09
CA LEU A 659 62.17 -63.77 6.69
C LEU A 659 61.76 -62.64 5.73
N LEU A 660 60.83 -61.78 6.14
CA LEU A 660 60.31 -60.66 5.34
C LEU A 660 61.22 -59.42 5.34
N PHE A 661 61.93 -59.14 6.44
CA PHE A 661 62.80 -57.97 6.55
C PHE A 661 64.25 -58.30 6.16
N THR A 662 64.83 -57.54 5.21
CA THR A 662 66.22 -57.73 4.74
C THR A 662 67.23 -56.81 5.43
N ASP A 663 66.77 -55.89 6.27
CA ASP A 663 67.61 -54.91 6.97
C ASP A 663 68.25 -55.49 8.25
N LYS A 664 69.58 -55.41 8.32
CA LYS A 664 70.39 -56.05 9.37
C LYS A 664 70.07 -55.56 10.79
N LYS A 665 69.68 -54.29 10.96
CA LYS A 665 69.33 -53.73 12.27
C LYS A 665 67.96 -54.23 12.77
N GLU A 666 66.99 -54.33 11.87
CA GLU A 666 65.66 -54.85 12.20
C GLU A 666 65.72 -56.34 12.54
N ASN A 667 66.51 -57.11 11.77
CA ASN A 667 66.74 -58.54 12.06
C ASN A 667 67.42 -58.78 13.41
N GLN A 668 68.38 -57.93 13.81
CA GLN A 668 68.97 -58.00 15.15
C GLN A 668 67.95 -57.65 16.25
N SER A 669 67.05 -56.70 16.00
CA SER A 669 65.98 -56.35 16.95
C SER A 669 64.94 -57.46 17.09
N ILE A 670 64.58 -58.12 15.99
CA ILE A 670 63.63 -59.24 15.97
C ILE A 670 64.27 -60.46 16.63
N GLN A 671 65.56 -60.72 16.40
CA GLN A 671 66.32 -61.76 17.14
C GLN A 671 66.40 -61.47 18.64
N ALA A 672 66.60 -60.21 19.04
CA ALA A 672 66.58 -59.84 20.45
C ALA A 672 65.17 -60.05 21.06
N GLN A 673 64.11 -59.74 20.31
CA GLN A 673 62.72 -60.00 20.72
C GLN A 673 62.43 -61.50 20.82
N ILE A 674 62.95 -62.31 19.89
CA ILE A 674 62.85 -63.78 19.92
C ILE A 674 63.52 -64.33 21.19
N ASN A 675 64.75 -63.92 21.48
CA ASN A 675 65.47 -64.38 22.68
C ASN A 675 64.76 -63.94 23.97
N GLN A 676 64.32 -62.68 24.04
CA GLN A 676 63.54 -62.19 25.20
C GLN A 676 62.22 -62.94 25.39
N LEU A 677 61.56 -63.32 24.30
CA LEU A 677 60.35 -64.14 24.35
C LEU A 677 60.67 -65.56 24.83
N GLN A 678 61.72 -66.20 24.29
CA GLN A 678 62.15 -67.53 24.74
C GLN A 678 62.50 -67.54 26.23
N ASP A 679 63.30 -66.57 26.70
CA ASP A 679 63.68 -66.46 28.11
C ASP A 679 62.48 -66.22 29.02
N ARG A 680 61.54 -65.35 28.60
CA ARG A 680 60.33 -65.06 29.38
C ARG A 680 59.41 -66.28 29.49
N TYR A 681 59.20 -67.00 28.39
CA TYR A 681 58.35 -68.19 28.39
C TYR A 681 59.03 -69.37 29.10
N GLN A 682 60.36 -69.51 29.03
CA GLN A 682 61.08 -70.51 29.79
C GLN A 682 61.00 -70.23 31.30
N ALA A 683 61.14 -68.96 31.71
CA ALA A 683 60.95 -68.58 33.11
C ALA A 683 59.53 -68.88 33.62
N MET A 684 58.51 -68.70 32.79
CA MET A 684 57.12 -69.09 33.12
C MET A 684 56.95 -70.61 33.23
N ILE A 685 57.63 -71.40 32.39
CA ILE A 685 57.62 -72.86 32.49
C ILE A 685 58.33 -73.33 33.76
N ASP A 686 59.49 -72.76 34.08
CA ASP A 686 60.25 -73.09 35.28
C ASP A 686 59.46 -72.68 36.56
N GLU A 687 58.68 -71.60 36.51
CA GLU A 687 57.77 -71.21 37.61
C GLU A 687 56.64 -72.22 37.81
N ILE A 688 56.10 -72.80 36.73
CA ILE A 688 55.11 -73.89 36.80
C ILE A 688 55.74 -75.17 37.37
N ASP A 689 56.99 -75.49 37.02
CA ASP A 689 57.71 -76.64 37.60
C ASP A 689 57.86 -76.49 39.13
N VAL A 690 58.18 -75.28 39.61
CA VAL A 690 58.25 -74.98 41.05
C VAL A 690 56.88 -75.07 41.72
N GLN A 691 55.81 -74.67 41.04
CA GLN A 691 54.44 -74.78 41.54
C GLN A 691 53.98 -76.25 41.64
N GLU A 692 54.37 -77.11 40.67
CA GLU A 692 54.07 -78.55 40.69
C GLU A 692 54.72 -79.26 41.89
N GLU A 693 55.98 -78.97 42.22
CA GLU A 693 56.68 -79.57 43.36
C GLU A 693 56.16 -79.08 44.73
N GLN A 694 55.54 -77.89 44.75
CA GLN A 694 55.04 -77.27 45.97
C GLN A 694 53.56 -77.53 46.22
N ASP A 695 52.85 -78.15 45.26
CA ASP A 695 51.41 -78.34 45.33
C ASP A 695 50.97 -79.08 46.60
N ALA A 696 50.12 -78.41 47.37
CA ALA A 696 49.59 -78.89 48.63
C ALA A 696 48.68 -80.11 48.43
N GLU A 697 48.00 -80.24 47.28
CA GLU A 697 47.09 -81.36 47.01
C GLU A 697 47.87 -82.65 46.72
N ILE A 698 48.96 -82.58 45.94
CA ILE A 698 49.83 -83.73 45.65
C ILE A 698 50.44 -84.30 46.94
N LYS A 699 51.02 -83.42 47.79
CA LYS A 699 51.60 -83.81 49.08
C LYS A 699 50.57 -84.42 50.04
N ARG A 700 49.30 -83.98 49.98
CA ARG A 700 48.22 -84.54 50.81
C ARG A 700 47.82 -85.93 50.36
N TYR A 701 47.70 -86.20 49.05
CA TYR A 701 47.43 -87.56 48.58
C TYR A 701 48.59 -88.53 48.84
N GLU A 702 49.84 -88.02 48.86
CA GLU A 702 50.99 -88.79 49.36
C GLU A 702 50.86 -89.14 50.85
N ILE A 703 50.38 -88.21 51.69
CA ILE A 703 50.07 -88.49 53.10
C ILE A 703 48.97 -89.56 53.21
N VAL A 704 47.89 -89.48 52.41
CA VAL A 704 46.82 -90.49 52.39
C VAL A 704 47.36 -91.88 52.00
N ILE A 705 48.29 -91.95 51.04
CA ILE A 705 48.97 -93.20 50.67
C ILE A 705 49.75 -93.77 51.86
N THR A 706 50.53 -92.95 52.56
CA THR A 706 51.32 -93.42 53.73
C THR A 706 50.41 -93.89 54.88
N ALA A 707 49.32 -93.18 55.15
CA ALA A 707 48.36 -93.56 56.19
C ALA A 707 47.63 -94.87 55.86
N ALA A 708 47.28 -95.10 54.58
CA ALA A 708 46.68 -96.35 54.13
C ALA A 708 47.64 -97.55 54.31
N GLU A 709 48.94 -97.35 54.05
CA GLU A 709 49.96 -98.39 54.26
C GLU A 709 50.15 -98.75 55.73
N GLU A 710 50.14 -97.77 56.64
CA GLU A 710 50.22 -97.99 58.08
C GLU A 710 48.99 -98.71 58.63
N ARG A 711 47.78 -98.32 58.19
CA ARG A 711 46.51 -98.97 58.58
C ARG A 711 46.50 -100.46 58.20
N ALA A 712 46.90 -100.78 56.97
CA ALA A 712 46.96 -102.16 56.50
C ALA A 712 47.95 -103.01 57.30
N ARG A 713 49.10 -102.44 57.69
CA ARG A 713 50.13 -103.15 58.46
C ARG A 713 49.65 -103.50 59.87
N GLN A 714 49.01 -102.55 60.57
CA GLN A 714 48.44 -102.79 61.90
C GLN A 714 47.36 -103.87 61.87
N ALA A 715 46.49 -103.85 60.86
CA ALA A 715 45.41 -104.83 60.71
C ALA A 715 45.94 -106.27 60.47
N ILE A 716 47.04 -106.43 59.73
CA ILE A 716 47.68 -107.74 59.49
C ILE A 716 48.32 -108.28 60.78
N GLU A 717 49.00 -107.43 61.55
CA GLU A 717 49.62 -107.81 62.83
C GLU A 717 48.55 -108.29 63.83
N GLU A 718 47.42 -107.61 63.94
CA GLU A 718 46.32 -108.03 64.82
C GLU A 718 45.63 -109.33 64.36
N ALA A 719 45.42 -109.50 63.04
CA ALA A 719 44.88 -110.74 62.50
C ALA A 719 45.79 -111.93 62.85
N SER A 720 47.11 -111.73 62.86
CA SER A 720 48.08 -112.77 63.21
C SER A 720 48.01 -113.15 64.69
N ALA A 721 47.86 -112.17 65.58
CA ALA A 721 47.72 -112.41 67.02
C ALA A 721 46.44 -113.21 67.35
N LEU A 722 45.34 -112.95 66.65
CA LEU A 722 44.09 -113.71 66.81
C LEU A 722 44.22 -115.16 66.33
N LYS A 723 44.94 -115.40 65.23
CA LYS A 723 45.28 -116.75 64.76
C LYS A 723 46.05 -117.51 65.84
N GLU A 724 47.13 -116.92 66.36
CA GLU A 724 47.97 -117.57 67.38
C GLU A 724 47.22 -117.90 68.67
N GLN A 725 46.33 -117.02 69.12
CA GLN A 725 45.52 -117.26 70.31
C GLN A 725 44.55 -118.43 70.13
N THR A 726 43.94 -118.55 68.94
CA THR A 726 42.99 -119.64 68.65
C THR A 726 43.69 -120.97 68.42
N THR A 727 44.81 -120.99 67.69
CA THR A 727 45.60 -122.22 67.49
C THR A 727 46.16 -122.74 68.81
N ALA A 728 46.72 -121.88 69.66
CA ALA A 728 47.27 -122.28 70.96
C ALA A 728 46.21 -122.90 71.89
N ALA A 729 44.97 -122.38 71.88
CA ALA A 729 43.89 -122.93 72.69
C ALA A 729 43.47 -124.34 72.24
N PHE A 730 43.44 -124.60 70.93
CA PHE A 730 43.05 -125.91 70.40
C PHE A 730 44.20 -126.94 70.42
N GLU A 731 45.45 -126.50 70.26
CA GLU A 731 46.63 -127.36 70.46
C GLU A 731 46.72 -127.88 71.90
N ALA A 732 46.47 -127.02 72.91
CA ALA A 732 46.42 -127.45 74.30
C ALA A 732 45.34 -128.51 74.58
N LEU A 733 44.20 -128.41 73.87
CA LEU A 733 43.11 -129.39 73.92
C LEU A 733 43.51 -130.72 73.26
N LEU A 734 44.26 -130.66 72.17
CA LEU A 734 44.76 -131.82 71.42
C LEU A 734 45.84 -132.59 72.20
N ASP A 735 46.75 -131.89 72.87
CA ASP A 735 47.79 -132.49 73.71
C ASP A 735 47.21 -133.22 74.93
N GLN A 736 46.22 -132.61 75.60
CA GLN A 736 45.53 -133.26 76.73
C GLN A 736 44.77 -134.53 76.31
N THR A 737 44.21 -134.57 75.10
CA THR A 737 43.47 -135.73 74.60
C THR A 737 44.39 -136.85 74.12
N GLN A 738 45.55 -136.54 73.51
CA GLN A 738 46.56 -137.53 73.17
C GLN A 738 47.20 -138.19 74.42
N GLY A 739 47.47 -137.42 75.47
CA GLY A 739 47.99 -137.96 76.73
C GLY A 739 47.04 -138.97 77.41
N LYS A 740 45.72 -138.76 77.28
CA LYS A 740 44.70 -139.69 77.79
C LYS A 740 44.54 -140.95 76.93
N PHE A 741 44.82 -140.87 75.62
CA PHE A 741 44.75 -142.02 74.72
C PHE A 741 45.83 -143.08 75.03
N GLN A 742 47.04 -142.65 75.39
CA GLN A 742 48.14 -143.57 75.73
C GLN A 742 47.98 -144.25 77.11
N GLN A 743 47.17 -143.69 78.02
CA GLN A 743 46.96 -144.25 79.36
C GLN A 743 45.86 -145.33 79.42
N ILE A 744 45.09 -145.57 78.36
CA ILE A 744 43.90 -146.45 78.38
C ILE A 744 44.17 -147.89 77.84
N GLU A 745 45.40 -148.22 77.39
CA GLU A 745 45.75 -149.61 76.98
C GLU A 745 46.03 -150.59 78.16
N GLN A 746 46.11 -150.14 79.42
CA GLN A 746 46.38 -151.01 80.59
C GLN A 746 45.51 -150.64 81.80
N ASN A 747 44.46 -151.45 82.04
CA ASN A 747 43.53 -151.52 83.20
C ASN A 747 42.20 -150.72 83.16
N ASN A 748 41.14 -151.43 83.57
CA ASN A 748 39.73 -151.00 83.64
C ASN A 748 39.35 -150.35 84.99
N HIS A 749 38.52 -149.30 84.89
CA HIS A 749 37.63 -148.66 85.89
C HIS A 749 38.10 -147.45 86.73
N SER A 750 37.70 -146.28 86.20
CA SER A 750 36.98 -145.12 86.79
C SER A 750 37.10 -144.76 88.28
N GLN A 751 37.44 -143.49 88.55
CA GLN A 751 36.49 -142.41 88.93
C GLN A 751 37.26 -141.10 89.15
N ASP A 752 36.91 -140.07 88.36
CA ASP A 752 36.84 -138.62 88.71
C ASP A 752 37.13 -137.73 87.48
N THR A 753 36.10 -137.04 86.98
CA THR A 753 36.24 -135.93 86.03
C THR A 753 35.21 -134.84 86.33
N VAL A 754 35.68 -133.70 86.84
CA VAL A 754 34.96 -132.42 86.79
C VAL A 754 35.94 -131.33 86.30
N GLY A 755 35.58 -130.71 85.18
CA GLY A 755 35.75 -129.30 84.88
C GLY A 755 37.14 -128.77 84.51
N ILE A 756 37.40 -128.56 83.20
CA ILE A 756 38.21 -127.45 82.70
C ILE A 756 37.64 -127.00 81.34
N MET A 757 37.19 -125.74 81.27
CA MET A 757 36.97 -125.00 80.02
C MET A 757 37.56 -123.60 80.21
N PRO A 758 38.45 -123.10 79.34
CA PRO A 758 38.83 -121.69 79.31
C PRO A 758 37.77 -120.88 78.55
N LEU A 759 37.30 -119.76 79.12
CA LEU A 759 36.52 -118.75 78.39
C LEU A 759 37.44 -117.97 77.44
N LEU A 760 37.15 -117.98 76.15
CA LEU A 760 37.67 -117.03 75.16
C LEU A 760 36.50 -116.42 74.39
N ASN A 761 36.15 -115.14 74.68
CA ASN A 761 35.95 -114.06 73.70
C ASN A 761 35.16 -112.84 74.23
N SER A 762 35.80 -111.65 74.14
CA SER A 762 35.17 -110.31 74.07
C SER A 762 36.13 -109.22 73.54
N GLY A 763 37.44 -109.48 73.39
CA GLY A 763 38.42 -108.48 72.96
C GLY A 763 38.39 -108.07 71.47
N ALA A 764 37.97 -108.95 70.56
CA ALA A 764 38.01 -108.67 69.12
C ALA A 764 36.97 -107.62 68.66
N ILE A 765 35.80 -107.56 69.30
CA ILE A 765 34.72 -106.62 68.95
C ILE A 765 35.07 -105.19 69.43
N SER A 766 35.68 -105.06 70.62
CA SER A 766 36.09 -103.76 71.16
C SER A 766 37.25 -103.10 70.40
N SER A 767 38.11 -103.86 69.73
CA SER A 767 39.21 -103.31 68.91
C SER A 767 38.70 -102.72 67.59
N ALA A 768 37.74 -103.39 66.95
CA ALA A 768 37.13 -102.92 65.70
C ALA A 768 36.39 -101.58 65.89
N ASP A 769 35.68 -101.40 67.02
CA ASP A 769 34.99 -100.15 67.35
C ASP A 769 35.94 -98.95 67.49
N GLN A 770 37.13 -99.16 68.08
CA GLN A 770 38.12 -98.09 68.24
C GLN A 770 38.74 -97.66 66.91
N ARG A 771 38.86 -98.56 65.92
CA ARG A 771 39.36 -98.23 64.58
C ARG A 771 38.37 -97.39 63.78
N LEU A 772 37.07 -97.71 63.88
CA LEU A 772 36.01 -96.93 63.24
C LEU A 772 35.99 -95.47 63.73
N GLN A 773 36.11 -95.25 65.04
CA GLN A 773 36.09 -93.89 65.60
C GLN A 773 37.28 -93.04 65.17
N LYS A 774 38.49 -93.61 65.11
CA LYS A 774 39.68 -92.89 64.62
C LYS A 774 39.57 -92.51 63.14
N ALA A 775 39.10 -93.43 62.31
CA ALA A 775 38.94 -93.18 60.88
C ALA A 775 37.85 -92.15 60.57
N ILE A 776 36.78 -92.09 61.38
CA ILE A 776 35.76 -91.01 61.28
C ILE A 776 36.38 -89.65 61.65
N SER A 777 37.17 -89.55 62.72
CA SER A 777 37.81 -88.28 63.11
C SER A 777 38.81 -87.78 62.05
N GLU A 778 39.58 -88.67 61.43
CA GLU A 778 40.54 -88.31 60.37
C GLU A 778 39.83 -87.78 59.12
N ALA A 779 38.72 -88.40 58.71
CA ALA A 779 37.91 -87.92 57.57
C ALA A 779 37.28 -86.54 57.83
N GLU A 780 36.93 -86.24 59.09
CA GLU A 780 36.40 -84.93 59.48
C GLU A 780 37.47 -83.83 59.52
N GLU A 781 38.69 -84.14 59.98
CA GLU A 781 39.81 -83.19 59.96
C GLU A 781 40.20 -82.81 58.52
N LEU A 782 40.30 -83.79 57.62
CA LEU A 782 40.63 -83.55 56.21
C LEU A 782 39.59 -82.67 55.48
N TYR A 783 38.31 -82.82 55.83
CA TYR A 783 37.22 -81.99 55.30
C TYR A 783 37.30 -80.55 55.80
N ASN A 784 37.52 -80.36 57.10
CA ASN A 784 37.59 -79.02 57.70
C ASN A 784 38.77 -78.22 57.14
N ASP A 785 39.93 -78.86 56.95
CA ASP A 785 41.11 -78.22 56.36
C ASP A 785 40.92 -77.81 54.90
N ARG A 786 40.01 -78.45 54.15
CA ARG A 786 39.76 -78.13 52.73
C ARG A 786 38.82 -76.94 52.53
N ILE A 787 38.06 -76.55 53.55
CA ILE A 787 37.01 -75.52 53.44
C ILE A 787 37.47 -74.12 53.90
N ILE A 788 38.52 -74.02 54.71
CA ILE A 788 38.98 -72.76 55.30
C ILE A 788 39.39 -71.74 54.23
N GLU A 789 40.23 -72.14 53.29
CA GLU A 789 40.75 -71.23 52.24
C GLU A 789 39.66 -70.78 51.25
N PRO A 790 38.82 -71.67 50.66
CA PRO A 790 37.73 -71.25 49.79
C PRO A 790 36.78 -70.25 50.45
N ASN A 791 36.40 -70.46 51.72
CA ASN A 791 35.54 -69.52 52.44
C ASN A 791 36.20 -68.17 52.71
N ARG A 792 37.52 -68.13 52.94
CA ARG A 792 38.25 -66.87 53.14
C ARG A 792 38.24 -66.04 51.86
N ILE A 793 38.48 -66.68 50.71
CA ILE A 793 38.48 -66.03 49.39
C ILE A 793 37.09 -65.50 49.06
N ILE A 794 36.03 -66.31 49.23
CA ILE A 794 34.63 -65.88 48.99
C ILE A 794 34.26 -64.64 49.82
N ASN A 795 34.63 -64.60 51.10
CA ASN A 795 34.29 -63.45 51.94
C ASN A 795 35.06 -62.19 51.56
N LYS A 796 36.32 -62.34 51.13
CA LYS A 796 37.13 -61.22 50.67
C LYS A 796 36.61 -60.65 49.35
N THR A 797 36.31 -61.50 48.37
CA THR A 797 35.75 -61.07 47.07
C THR A 797 34.34 -60.47 47.22
N LYS A 798 33.51 -60.99 48.12
CA LYS A 798 32.20 -60.38 48.47
C LYS A 798 32.34 -58.99 49.12
N GLN A 799 33.39 -58.75 49.92
CA GLN A 799 33.68 -57.42 50.47
C GLN A 799 34.19 -56.45 49.39
N GLU A 800 35.11 -56.91 48.52
CA GLU A 800 35.60 -56.11 47.39
C GLU A 800 34.44 -55.70 46.45
N LEU A 801 33.46 -56.58 46.19
CA LEU A 801 32.25 -56.25 45.42
C LEU A 801 31.38 -55.16 46.05
N LEU A 802 31.29 -55.08 47.39
CA LEU A 802 30.48 -54.08 48.08
C LEU A 802 31.12 -52.68 48.01
N ASP A 803 32.43 -52.59 48.22
CA ASP A 803 33.16 -51.32 48.23
C ASP A 803 33.24 -50.68 46.83
N MET A 804 33.23 -51.49 45.76
CA MET A 804 33.37 -51.02 44.38
C MET A 804 32.09 -50.50 43.71
N THR A 805 30.92 -50.67 44.34
CA THR A 805 29.65 -50.18 43.76
C THR A 805 29.46 -48.65 43.86
N ASN A 806 30.38 -47.93 44.51
CA ASN A 806 30.34 -46.48 44.70
C ASN A 806 31.46 -45.77 43.92
N ASP A 807 31.27 -45.52 42.62
CA ASP A 807 32.25 -44.84 41.76
C ASP A 807 32.09 -43.29 41.82
N GLU A 808 32.40 -42.69 42.98
CA GLU A 808 32.20 -41.25 43.29
C GLU A 808 32.87 -40.30 42.27
N GLU A 809 34.00 -40.72 41.67
CA GLU A 809 34.74 -39.91 40.70
C GLU A 809 33.95 -39.67 39.40
N THR A 810 33.18 -40.66 38.97
CA THR A 810 32.40 -40.58 37.74
C THR A 810 31.18 -39.68 37.92
N GLU A 811 30.54 -39.73 39.09
CA GLU A 811 29.43 -38.84 39.44
C GLU A 811 29.90 -37.40 39.56
N ALA A 812 31.07 -37.16 40.17
CA ALA A 812 31.68 -35.82 40.24
C ALA A 812 31.96 -35.23 38.85
N PHE A 813 32.51 -36.04 37.92
CA PHE A 813 32.75 -35.62 36.55
C PHE A 813 31.45 -35.28 35.80
N ILE A 814 30.41 -36.11 35.94
CA ILE A 814 29.09 -35.87 35.33
C ILE A 814 28.48 -34.57 35.86
N GLN A 815 28.60 -34.29 37.16
CA GLN A 815 28.12 -33.05 37.75
C GLN A 815 28.88 -31.81 37.24
N GLN A 816 30.21 -31.90 37.08
CA GLN A 816 31.02 -30.84 36.48
C GLN A 816 30.61 -30.55 35.03
N GLN A 817 30.40 -31.57 34.21
CA GLN A 817 29.97 -31.39 32.82
C GLN A 817 28.54 -30.81 32.73
N LYS A 818 27.63 -31.20 33.63
CA LYS A 818 26.30 -30.57 33.74
C LYS A 818 26.36 -29.10 34.16
N ALA A 819 27.32 -28.73 35.02
CA ALA A 819 27.55 -27.34 35.39
C ALA A 819 28.07 -26.52 34.20
N LEU A 820 29.05 -27.06 33.46
CA LEU A 820 29.58 -26.44 32.24
C LEU A 820 28.50 -26.29 31.15
N LYS A 821 27.57 -27.25 31.03
CA LYS A 821 26.39 -27.13 30.15
C LYS A 821 25.53 -25.91 30.49
N LYS A 822 25.28 -25.66 31.79
CA LYS A 822 24.52 -24.50 32.26
C LYS A 822 25.27 -23.19 32.01
N GLU A 823 26.58 -23.17 32.24
CA GLU A 823 27.44 -22.01 31.96
C GLU A 823 27.38 -21.63 30.48
N LYS A 824 27.45 -22.59 29.55
CA LYS A 824 27.34 -22.30 28.10
C LYS A 824 25.98 -21.80 27.65
N ILE A 825 24.90 -22.26 28.30
CA ILE A 825 23.56 -21.71 28.05
C ILE A 825 23.47 -20.26 28.54
N GLN A 826 24.11 -19.94 29.66
CA GLN A 826 24.14 -18.58 30.20
C GLN A 826 25.03 -17.64 29.37
N GLU A 827 26.23 -18.08 28.96
CA GLU A 827 27.07 -17.31 28.02
C GLU A 827 26.32 -16.99 26.72
N HIS A 828 25.51 -17.94 26.22
CA HIS A 828 24.68 -17.72 25.04
C HIS A 828 23.56 -16.70 25.28
N SER A 829 22.89 -16.72 26.43
CA SER A 829 21.88 -15.71 26.75
C SER A 829 22.48 -14.32 26.83
N ASP A 830 23.65 -14.19 27.45
CA ASP A 830 24.34 -12.91 27.61
C ASP A 830 24.77 -12.34 26.24
N LEU A 831 25.32 -13.19 25.36
CA LEU A 831 25.69 -12.80 23.99
C LEU A 831 24.47 -12.44 23.11
N LEU A 832 23.32 -13.07 23.33
CA LEU A 832 22.07 -12.70 22.66
C LEU A 832 21.55 -11.34 23.14
N GLU A 833 21.64 -11.06 24.44
CA GLU A 833 21.27 -9.75 25.00
C GLU A 833 22.19 -8.65 24.46
N GLU A 834 23.51 -8.89 24.38
CA GLU A 834 24.44 -7.94 23.75
C GLU A 834 24.10 -7.67 22.28
N LEU A 835 23.82 -8.70 21.48
CA LEU A 835 23.38 -8.53 20.10
C LEU A 835 22.05 -7.78 19.97
N HIS A 836 21.12 -8.01 20.91
CA HIS A 836 19.86 -7.28 20.94
C HIS A 836 20.07 -5.80 21.28
N GLN A 837 20.93 -5.48 22.25
CA GLN A 837 21.28 -4.10 22.58
C GLN A 837 21.94 -3.37 21.41
N ILE A 838 22.91 -4.01 20.73
CA ILE A 838 23.55 -3.44 19.53
C ILE A 838 22.51 -3.13 18.44
N ARG A 839 21.53 -4.02 18.25
CA ARG A 839 20.42 -3.80 17.32
C ARG A 839 19.59 -2.59 17.73
N GLU A 840 19.17 -2.50 18.99
CA GLU A 840 18.34 -1.39 19.48
C GLU A 840 19.07 -0.04 19.39
N GLU A 841 20.34 0.04 19.83
CA GLU A 841 21.16 1.25 19.73
C GLU A 841 21.34 1.69 18.26
N SER A 842 21.56 0.73 17.35
CA SER A 842 21.70 1.03 15.93
C SER A 842 20.38 1.50 15.31
N LEU A 843 19.25 0.91 15.70
CA LEU A 843 17.93 1.35 15.26
C LEU A 843 17.62 2.76 15.77
N GLU A 844 17.89 3.04 17.04
CA GLU A 844 17.67 4.36 17.66
C GLU A 844 18.51 5.45 16.97
N GLY A 845 19.79 5.17 16.73
CA GLY A 845 20.69 6.07 16.00
C GLY A 845 20.19 6.40 14.59
N ILE A 846 19.70 5.41 13.84
CA ILE A 846 19.13 5.63 12.51
C ILE A 846 17.82 6.41 12.60
N THR A 847 16.94 6.10 13.56
CA THR A 847 15.69 6.85 13.72
C THR A 847 15.92 8.32 14.04
N ASP A 848 16.90 8.63 14.89
CA ASP A 848 17.31 10.00 15.21
C ASP A 848 17.86 10.74 13.98
N GLU A 849 18.66 10.06 13.16
CA GLU A 849 19.16 10.61 11.90
C GLU A 849 18.03 10.89 10.90
N VAL A 850 17.03 9.99 10.80
CA VAL A 850 15.83 10.17 9.97
C VAL A 850 15.07 11.41 10.42
N ASP A 851 14.80 11.54 11.71
CA ASP A 851 14.03 12.66 12.24
C ASP A 851 14.75 14.00 12.04
N ARG A 852 16.07 14.04 12.21
CA ARG A 852 16.88 15.22 11.90
C ARG A 852 16.86 15.56 10.41
N ALA A 853 17.02 14.58 9.54
CA ALA A 853 17.02 14.78 8.10
C ALA A 853 15.65 15.25 7.60
N LYS A 854 14.57 14.68 8.15
CA LYS A 854 13.18 15.10 7.89
C LYS A 854 12.95 16.54 8.33
N LEU A 855 13.39 16.93 9.53
CA LEU A 855 13.27 18.30 10.03
C LEU A 855 14.04 19.30 9.14
N MET A 856 15.26 18.96 8.71
CA MET A 856 16.03 19.80 7.77
C MET A 856 15.31 19.93 6.43
N GLN A 857 14.86 18.81 5.86
CA GLN A 857 14.15 18.80 4.58
C GLN A 857 12.86 19.61 4.65
N GLN A 858 12.11 19.49 5.75
CA GLN A 858 10.91 20.28 5.99
C GLN A 858 11.20 21.79 6.00
N LYS A 859 12.24 22.23 6.71
CA LYS A 859 12.65 23.65 6.75
C LYS A 859 13.06 24.17 5.37
N VAL A 860 13.82 23.39 4.61
CA VAL A 860 14.23 23.75 3.24
C VAL A 860 13.01 23.90 2.34
N LEU A 861 12.07 22.95 2.42
CA LEU A 861 10.84 22.98 1.61
C LEU A 861 9.94 24.16 1.98
N GLU A 862 9.80 24.47 3.27
CA GLU A 862 9.04 25.64 3.75
C GLU A 862 9.62 26.94 3.21
N GLN A 863 10.95 27.11 3.27
CA GLN A 863 11.63 28.27 2.68
C GLN A 863 11.45 28.38 1.16
N GLN A 864 11.53 27.26 0.44
CA GLN A 864 11.31 27.23 -1.01
C GLN A 864 9.87 27.60 -1.37
N THR A 865 8.88 27.10 -0.61
CA THR A 865 7.49 27.48 -0.81
C THR A 865 7.27 28.97 -0.57
N GLU A 866 7.80 29.52 0.53
CA GLU A 866 7.65 30.96 0.82
C GLU A 866 8.29 31.85 -0.24
N TYR A 867 9.47 31.49 -0.75
CA TYR A 867 10.16 32.26 -1.78
C TYR A 867 9.38 32.32 -3.10
N VAL A 868 8.83 31.18 -3.54
CA VAL A 868 8.05 31.10 -4.79
C VAL A 868 6.71 31.82 -4.66
N ILE A 869 6.09 31.80 -3.47
CA ILE A 869 4.77 32.40 -3.22
C ILE A 869 4.87 33.94 -3.09
N ASN A 870 5.89 34.44 -2.39
CA ASN A 870 6.00 35.86 -2.04
C ASN A 870 6.79 36.69 -3.05
N ALA A 871 7.20 36.12 -4.18
CA ALA A 871 7.94 36.86 -5.21
C ALA A 871 7.04 37.97 -5.81
N PRO A 872 7.36 39.27 -5.62
CA PRO A 872 6.55 40.36 -6.12
C PRO A 872 6.91 40.61 -7.59
N LEU A 873 6.47 39.74 -8.48
CA LEU A 873 6.74 39.86 -9.92
C LEU A 873 5.85 40.88 -10.63
N TYR A 874 4.75 41.31 -10.00
CA TYR A 874 3.72 42.13 -10.64
C TYR A 874 3.42 43.40 -9.83
N ARG A 875 2.88 44.41 -10.52
CA ARG A 875 2.44 45.66 -9.91
C ARG A 875 1.24 45.36 -9.00
N ASP A 876 1.04 46.16 -7.95
CA ASP A 876 -0.18 46.04 -7.14
C ASP A 876 -1.38 46.69 -7.86
N ASP A 877 -2.60 46.20 -7.62
CA ASP A 877 -3.85 46.80 -8.15
C ASP A 877 -3.96 48.30 -7.83
N LYS A 878 -3.51 48.70 -6.64
CA LYS A 878 -3.48 50.12 -6.23
C LYS A 878 -2.50 50.95 -7.05
N ALA A 879 -1.42 50.35 -7.54
CA ALA A 879 -0.45 51.02 -8.38
C ALA A 879 -1.01 51.18 -9.81
N ILE A 880 -1.67 50.15 -10.33
CA ILE A 880 -2.38 50.17 -11.62
C ILE A 880 -3.40 51.32 -11.63
N GLU A 881 -4.31 51.35 -10.65
CA GLU A 881 -5.36 52.38 -10.59
C GLU A 881 -4.79 53.81 -10.55
N ARG A 882 -3.71 54.02 -9.80
CA ARG A 882 -3.05 55.34 -9.72
C ARG A 882 -2.47 55.78 -11.07
N ASP A 883 -1.81 54.87 -11.79
CA ASP A 883 -1.19 55.18 -13.08
C ASP A 883 -2.27 55.51 -14.13
N TYR A 884 -3.35 54.73 -14.21
CA TYR A 884 -4.44 54.99 -15.14
C TYR A 884 -5.21 56.27 -14.81
N GLU A 885 -5.43 56.58 -13.54
CA GLU A 885 -6.07 57.84 -13.13
C GLU A 885 -5.21 59.06 -13.51
N ALA A 886 -3.88 58.96 -13.38
CA ALA A 886 -2.95 60.00 -13.83
C ALA A 886 -3.01 60.21 -15.36
N LEU A 887 -3.12 59.13 -16.14
CA LEU A 887 -3.31 59.21 -17.59
C LEU A 887 -4.64 59.88 -17.96
N LYS A 888 -5.75 59.52 -17.31
CA LYS A 888 -7.06 60.16 -17.52
C LYS A 888 -7.01 61.66 -17.24
N GLN A 889 -6.35 62.08 -16.17
CA GLN A 889 -6.18 63.51 -15.85
C GLN A 889 -5.37 64.24 -16.92
N LYS A 890 -4.32 63.61 -17.45
CA LYS A 890 -3.50 64.18 -18.53
C LYS A 890 -4.34 64.43 -19.80
N GLU A 891 -5.17 63.48 -20.20
CA GLU A 891 -6.06 63.61 -21.38
C GLU A 891 -7.09 64.74 -21.19
N ARG A 892 -7.74 64.81 -20.01
CA ARG A 892 -8.65 65.92 -19.69
C ARG A 892 -7.95 67.28 -19.81
N SER A 893 -6.75 67.40 -19.23
CA SER A 893 -5.99 68.65 -19.26
C SER A 893 -5.57 69.06 -20.68
N TYR A 894 -5.33 68.10 -21.58
CA TYR A 894 -4.97 68.36 -22.96
C TYR A 894 -6.13 69.02 -23.74
N TYR A 895 -7.33 68.45 -23.66
CA TYR A 895 -8.50 69.01 -24.34
C TYR A 895 -8.99 70.33 -23.74
N ASP A 896 -8.88 70.50 -22.42
CA ASP A 896 -9.17 71.78 -21.75
C ASP A 896 -8.23 72.89 -22.25
N LYS A 897 -6.94 72.57 -22.45
CA LYS A 897 -5.97 73.52 -23.01
C LYS A 897 -6.33 73.91 -24.45
N GLN A 898 -6.67 72.94 -25.29
CA GLN A 898 -7.12 73.18 -26.68
C GLN A 898 -8.38 74.07 -26.73
N LEU A 899 -9.35 73.84 -25.84
CA LEU A 899 -10.53 74.73 -25.70
C LEU A 899 -10.15 76.14 -25.27
N GLY A 900 -9.18 76.28 -24.37
CA GLY A 900 -8.66 77.57 -23.94
C GLY A 900 -8.02 78.34 -25.10
N GLU A 901 -7.24 77.66 -25.94
CA GLU A 901 -6.60 78.25 -27.13
C GLU A 901 -7.64 78.71 -28.17
N LEU A 902 -8.65 77.87 -28.46
CA LEU A 902 -9.73 78.22 -29.39
C LEU A 902 -10.56 79.42 -28.89
N ASN A 903 -10.91 79.46 -27.61
CA ASN A 903 -11.65 80.58 -27.02
C ASN A 903 -10.87 81.90 -27.14
N ARG A 904 -9.55 81.86 -26.91
CA ARG A 904 -8.68 83.03 -27.07
C ARG A 904 -8.64 83.50 -28.52
N PHE A 905 -8.48 82.58 -29.46
CA PHE A 905 -8.49 82.88 -30.90
C PHE A 905 -9.80 83.56 -31.33
N ILE A 906 -10.95 82.96 -30.99
CA ILE A 906 -12.28 83.51 -31.33
C ILE A 906 -12.47 84.90 -30.71
N SER A 907 -12.05 85.08 -29.46
CA SER A 907 -12.18 86.37 -28.78
C SER A 907 -11.35 87.47 -29.45
N GLN A 908 -10.13 87.14 -29.91
CA GLN A 908 -9.26 88.07 -30.63
C GLN A 908 -9.86 88.47 -31.99
N GLU A 909 -10.26 87.49 -32.80
CA GLU A 909 -10.90 87.70 -34.11
C GLU A 909 -12.15 88.59 -34.00
N LEU A 910 -13.02 88.34 -33.02
CA LEU A 910 -14.22 89.16 -32.80
C LEU A 910 -13.91 90.61 -32.43
N VAL A 911 -12.81 90.86 -31.70
CA VAL A 911 -12.36 92.21 -31.37
C VAL A 911 -11.83 92.91 -32.61
N GLU A 912 -11.03 92.23 -33.43
CA GLU A 912 -10.49 92.77 -34.68
C GLU A 912 -11.59 93.10 -35.69
N HIS A 913 -12.53 92.18 -35.94
CA HIS A 913 -13.65 92.44 -36.85
C HIS A 913 -14.56 93.58 -36.36
N LYS A 914 -14.79 93.70 -35.05
CA LYS A 914 -15.51 94.86 -34.49
C LYS A 914 -14.75 96.18 -34.70
N LYS A 915 -13.42 96.16 -34.67
CA LYS A 915 -12.58 97.33 -34.98
C LYS A 915 -12.70 97.71 -36.45
N VAL A 916 -12.56 96.74 -37.35
CA VAL A 916 -12.75 96.93 -38.80
C VAL A 916 -14.14 97.52 -39.10
N LEU A 917 -15.20 97.00 -38.47
CA LEU A 917 -16.56 97.55 -38.61
C LEU A 917 -16.65 99.02 -38.21
N LYS A 918 -15.99 99.41 -37.10
CA LYS A 918 -16.01 100.79 -36.64
C LYS A 918 -15.29 101.70 -37.63
N GLU A 919 -14.17 101.25 -38.17
CA GLU A 919 -13.36 101.96 -39.16
C GLU A 919 -14.12 102.11 -40.49
N THR A 920 -14.70 101.02 -41.03
CA THR A 920 -15.51 101.07 -42.27
C THR A 920 -16.75 101.96 -42.10
N ASN A 921 -17.46 101.86 -40.97
CA ASN A 921 -18.57 102.76 -40.66
C ASN A 921 -18.14 104.23 -40.57
N ALA A 922 -16.95 104.51 -40.03
CA ALA A 922 -16.41 105.87 -39.96
C ALA A 922 -16.10 106.41 -41.36
N LEU A 923 -15.47 105.61 -42.22
CA LEU A 923 -15.20 105.94 -43.63
C LEU A 923 -16.50 106.21 -44.40
N ILE A 924 -17.47 105.30 -44.34
CA ILE A 924 -18.78 105.46 -45.01
C ILE A 924 -19.49 106.74 -44.52
N LYS A 925 -19.48 107.03 -43.21
CA LYS A 925 -20.06 108.27 -42.66
C LYS A 925 -19.34 109.53 -43.15
N ALA A 926 -18.00 109.48 -43.25
CA ALA A 926 -17.21 110.59 -43.76
C ALA A 926 -17.55 110.90 -45.22
N VAL A 927 -17.74 109.88 -46.05
CA VAL A 927 -18.13 110.00 -47.47
C VAL A 927 -19.59 110.43 -47.62
N ASN A 928 -20.52 109.91 -46.82
CA ASN A 928 -21.95 110.24 -46.89
C ASN A 928 -22.28 111.73 -46.62
N LYS A 929 -21.48 112.41 -45.79
CA LYS A 929 -21.72 113.82 -45.41
C LYS A 929 -21.65 114.78 -46.61
N PRO A 930 -20.62 114.73 -47.49
CA PRO A 930 -20.58 115.43 -48.77
C PRO A 930 -21.79 115.15 -49.68
N TYR A 931 -22.12 113.87 -49.92
CA TYR A 931 -23.26 113.46 -50.76
C TYR A 931 -24.57 114.12 -50.30
N LYS A 932 -24.88 114.02 -49.00
CA LYS A 932 -26.07 114.63 -48.40
C LYS A 932 -26.10 116.16 -48.53
N LYS A 933 -24.93 116.82 -48.44
CA LYS A 933 -24.82 118.28 -48.61
C LYS A 933 -25.04 118.69 -50.07
N TYR A 934 -24.53 117.91 -51.03
CA TYR A 934 -24.67 118.16 -52.45
C TYR A 934 -26.13 117.99 -52.93
N ILE A 935 -26.76 116.86 -52.58
CA ILE A 935 -28.18 116.59 -52.91
C ILE A 935 -29.08 117.74 -52.43
N ARG A 936 -28.84 118.26 -51.22
CA ARG A 936 -29.58 119.41 -50.67
C ARG A 936 -29.31 120.74 -51.37
N LYS A 937 -28.11 120.95 -51.92
CA LYS A 937 -27.76 122.20 -52.61
C LYS A 937 -28.31 122.23 -54.04
N ALA A 938 -28.11 121.17 -54.81
CA ALA A 938 -28.58 121.09 -56.19
C ALA A 938 -30.12 121.14 -56.30
N SER A 939 -30.84 120.57 -55.34
CA SER A 939 -32.31 120.66 -55.29
C SER A 939 -32.85 122.05 -54.89
N ARG A 940 -32.06 122.98 -54.35
CA ARG A 940 -32.56 124.31 -53.93
C ARG A 940 -32.93 125.22 -55.10
N GLY A 941 -32.11 125.25 -56.16
CA GLY A 941 -32.33 126.10 -57.34
C GLY A 941 -33.60 125.70 -58.10
N LEU A 942 -33.72 124.41 -58.41
CA LEU A 942 -34.87 123.83 -59.12
C LEU A 942 -36.17 123.96 -58.30
N ASN A 943 -36.10 123.87 -56.97
CA ASN A 943 -37.27 124.12 -56.12
C ASN A 943 -37.71 125.60 -56.12
N ALA A 944 -36.79 126.55 -56.34
CA ALA A 944 -37.15 127.96 -56.54
C ALA A 944 -37.84 128.16 -57.89
N GLU A 945 -37.32 127.55 -58.96
CA GLU A 945 -37.93 127.57 -60.30
C GLU A 945 -39.33 126.96 -60.32
N LYS A 946 -39.54 125.81 -59.68
CA LYS A 946 -40.89 125.22 -59.51
C LYS A 946 -41.86 126.20 -58.85
N ARG A 947 -41.41 126.93 -57.81
CA ARG A 947 -42.25 127.92 -57.12
C ARG A 947 -42.55 129.14 -57.98
N GLU A 948 -41.60 129.62 -58.78
CA GLU A 948 -41.83 130.72 -59.71
C GLU A 948 -42.78 130.34 -60.85
N LEU A 949 -42.62 129.15 -61.42
CA LEU A 949 -43.45 128.65 -62.50
C LEU A 949 -44.92 128.50 -62.06
N ILE A 950 -45.15 127.97 -60.85
CA ILE A 950 -46.49 127.93 -60.23
C ILE A 950 -47.09 129.34 -60.06
N ARG A 951 -46.27 130.36 -59.71
CA ARG A 951 -46.74 131.75 -59.59
C ARG A 951 -47.06 132.38 -60.94
N LYS A 952 -46.23 132.16 -61.96
CA LYS A 952 -46.45 132.65 -63.34
C LYS A 952 -47.72 132.05 -63.93
N ASN A 953 -47.88 130.74 -63.85
CA ASN A 953 -49.05 130.05 -64.40
C ASN A 953 -50.35 130.52 -63.69
N LYS A 954 -50.35 130.73 -62.36
CA LYS A 954 -51.49 131.36 -61.67
C LYS A 954 -51.90 132.73 -62.21
N ARG A 955 -50.95 133.54 -62.70
CA ARG A 955 -51.25 134.83 -63.35
C ARG A 955 -51.84 134.62 -64.75
N VAL A 956 -51.28 133.69 -65.52
CA VAL A 956 -51.79 133.30 -66.85
C VAL A 956 -53.21 132.76 -66.74
N LEU A 957 -53.50 131.90 -65.76
CA LEU A 957 -54.84 131.36 -65.51
C LEU A 957 -55.86 132.47 -65.24
N ARG A 958 -55.52 133.46 -64.41
CA ARG A 958 -56.41 134.59 -64.12
C ARG A 958 -56.72 135.41 -65.37
N LYS A 959 -55.71 135.64 -66.22
CA LYS A 959 -55.89 136.36 -67.48
C LYS A 959 -56.74 135.57 -68.47
N ALA A 960 -56.42 134.29 -68.69
CA ALA A 960 -57.17 133.40 -69.58
C ALA A 960 -58.63 133.23 -69.16
N LEU A 961 -58.92 133.17 -67.86
CA LEU A 961 -60.31 133.15 -67.37
C LEU A 961 -61.03 134.48 -67.60
N SER A 962 -60.36 135.61 -67.40
CA SER A 962 -60.92 136.93 -67.70
C SER A 962 -61.22 137.10 -69.20
N ASP A 963 -60.31 136.64 -70.06
CA ASP A 963 -60.47 136.72 -71.52
C ASP A 963 -61.61 135.79 -72.00
N ALA A 964 -61.70 134.57 -71.45
CA ALA A 964 -62.81 133.66 -71.72
C ALA A 964 -64.16 134.16 -71.18
N GLU A 965 -64.18 134.92 -70.08
CA GLU A 965 -65.41 135.54 -69.57
C GLU A 965 -65.91 136.70 -70.44
N ALA A 966 -65.00 137.42 -71.10
CA ALA A 966 -65.27 138.59 -71.92
C ALA A 966 -65.59 138.25 -73.39
N ALA A 967 -65.05 137.15 -73.93
CA ALA A 967 -65.28 136.71 -75.30
C ALA A 967 -66.52 135.82 -75.50
N PHE A 968 -67.29 135.56 -74.44
CA PHE A 968 -68.43 134.65 -74.48
C PHE A 968 -69.67 135.32 -75.10
N ASP A 969 -69.73 135.34 -76.44
CA ASP A 969 -70.94 135.64 -77.23
C ASP A 969 -71.32 134.39 -78.04
N VAL A 970 -72.51 133.85 -77.79
CA VAL A 970 -73.04 132.71 -78.55
C VAL A 970 -74.47 133.03 -79.00
N GLU A 971 -74.65 133.16 -80.31
CA GLU A 971 -75.96 132.99 -80.97
C GLU A 971 -76.31 131.49 -80.94
N LEU A 972 -77.42 131.11 -80.30
CA LEU A 972 -77.94 129.73 -80.26
C LEU A 972 -78.90 129.46 -81.41
#